data_AF-A0A5K1VJ97-F1
#
_entry.id   AF-A0A5K1VJ97-F1
#
_cell.length_a   1.000
_cell.length_b   1.000
_cell.length_c   1.000
_cell.angle_alpha   90.00
_cell.angle_beta   90.00
_cell.angle_gamma   90.00
#
_symmetry.space_group_name_H-M   'P 1'
#
loop_
_entity.id
_entity.type
_entity.pdbx_description
1 polymer ?
#
loop_
_entity_poly.entity_id
_entity_poly.type
_entity_poly.pdbx_seq_one_letter_code
_entity_poly.pdbx_strand_id
1 'polypeptide(L)'
;MKDYLNFSHFKLIYQMSYRKPNNLKKTLQEELNLLRNNRRNTRQKERRIQQIEEEIREIEEKKEENIFHEHTSEVERERNKREERAERRRAERKEERKERNKQEEENENIKEKTALITINDRINNINKRNLFHENSSDEEYQRSKREERARERKEKREKLLNRNRHIEEEQEEVNQNEQEINQNGNSNDTSNDEFPEIIQNEDIENIPTPQEQEILQTIERNPKRSYEFYKSKLLQSNEYYEKNEWENIVKETKRAVKILEENKQPSQVIIHFGNGRVIIKRPFMINMENVNIEEFIGKLINYDEDISEFWKRYDDEDNPPIPPGLLVRQIIVKKLGEVERKRIEGGFFGYYLKEEWECIASIFEKYQIYTKNTIRLSENCFVNCLKESGVIDDISLETIRSMIKGQTISKKNIKKICEKYGFRVELKYYRDKEEKVIKKEIIGTEGNIIRMFLFRWKNGQHYINNEKIPLTTFFIKNFKEIKKYCEENNKNINKYYLTYRKRNGCYETLLQRQLKAFRAIQILKEEGAFEEISKEDIITQHLYDADKLQVKLTEITPYEYKICESKEIREMEYENVFYADFECMVKGEHHIPFCVVVIDKKGVWNTFYGLNCGKEFIEYLSNFKNPICYFHNLGYDGRFLAQYGIIGITRKGSNIYNMVIKTHKGKKIIFKDTLGLIPTSISNFKRFFNLEGEYEKEIFPYNYYDYNTLEVGTIEGCWNNETPKWEESKIKEFKEKINKTGCLLDNGKFNTRKYCEYYCKRDVEVLRKGFMKFKEMTKKNLELECEAFSTISALSYYYFKTKCFNDGRIFEYSGCLRDFIRQAIIGGRNMTNQNLKWKVKEDIVDFDACSLYPSAMKRLLIPTGYPKMITQSIQFIFEHLMDEQQMIPTNDKFISYFVVRIKINKVGKIRKMPIIVKKVKGINEYVNECLEMVVDSIYLEDLIKYQEIEYEVKEGIYWEGEKTDLLSKEIENIYNIRANMKKEKDPNEIIYKLVMNSSYGKTIQKPILKETKFFRSQKKFETYWVRNYTDVLYGEPLFGSEIWIMEIKKQIDDFYVPDIIGALILSMSKRIMNELIYLCEDNNILVYYQDTDSIHIRKRELKLLEEIYYNKYHRILVGTQMGQFHSDFPKVKGKDSWAKESIFLGKKAYLDILTNEDGVEEYLIRMKGIPASVIRGEAKEKFEGDVKALYEYLYEGGALSCDLSKYGPHFIIERDFKVSTNENFKRTIKF
;
A
#
# COMPACT_ATOMS: atom_id res chain seq x y z
N MET A 1 -16.96 30.39 -38.49
CA MET A 1 -18.19 30.92 -37.86
C MET A 1 -19.21 29.83 -37.45
N LYS A 2 -19.17 28.61 -38.00
CA LYS A 2 -19.93 27.45 -37.50
C LYS A 2 -19.40 26.86 -36.18
N ASP A 3 -18.12 27.04 -35.85
CA ASP A 3 -17.52 26.47 -34.61
C ASP A 3 -17.66 27.35 -33.36
N TYR A 4 -18.15 28.58 -33.49
CA TYR A 4 -18.44 29.45 -32.34
C TYR A 4 -19.82 29.17 -31.70
N LEU A 5 -20.73 28.51 -32.43
CA LEU A 5 -22.07 28.17 -31.95
C LEU A 5 -22.08 26.93 -31.03
N ASN A 6 -21.25 25.92 -31.31
CA ASN A 6 -21.19 24.69 -30.51
C ASN A 6 -20.49 24.86 -29.14
N PHE A 7 -19.62 25.86 -29.00
CA PHE A 7 -18.93 26.14 -27.73
C PHE A 7 -19.77 26.99 -26.77
N SER A 8 -20.73 27.78 -27.28
CA SER A 8 -21.68 28.52 -26.44
C SER A 8 -22.76 27.61 -25.84
N HIS A 9 -23.18 26.57 -26.57
CA HIS A 9 -24.21 25.62 -26.15
C HIS A 9 -23.76 24.76 -24.94
N PHE A 10 -22.49 24.35 -24.89
CA PHE A 10 -21.93 23.60 -23.75
C PHE A 10 -21.63 24.47 -22.52
N LYS A 11 -21.41 25.77 -22.70
CA LYS A 11 -21.16 26.71 -21.59
C LYS A 11 -22.45 27.17 -20.92
N LEU A 12 -23.56 27.21 -21.66
CA LEU A 12 -24.90 27.50 -21.12
C LEU A 12 -25.40 26.36 -20.22
N ILE A 13 -25.26 25.10 -20.65
CA ILE A 13 -25.69 23.92 -19.88
C ILE A 13 -24.94 23.78 -18.55
N TYR A 14 -23.67 24.22 -18.48
CA TYR A 14 -22.86 24.17 -17.25
C TYR A 14 -23.06 25.40 -16.34
N GLN A 15 -23.62 26.50 -16.84
CA GLN A 15 -23.96 27.69 -16.05
C GLN A 15 -25.42 27.69 -15.55
N MET A 16 -26.28 26.80 -16.07
CA MET A 16 -27.67 26.63 -15.66
C MET A 16 -27.86 25.91 -14.32
N SER A 17 -26.82 25.27 -13.77
CA SER A 17 -26.90 24.53 -12.50
C SER A 17 -26.89 25.41 -11.24
N TYR A 18 -26.76 26.73 -11.36
CA TYR A 18 -26.61 27.64 -10.19
C TYR A 18 -27.34 29.00 -10.27
N ARG A 19 -28.34 29.19 -11.14
CA ARG A 19 -29.15 30.44 -11.15
C ARG A 19 -30.62 30.16 -10.79
N LYS A 20 -31.18 30.99 -9.89
CA LYS A 20 -32.61 30.96 -9.52
C LYS A 20 -33.49 31.03 -10.79
N PRO A 21 -34.53 30.18 -10.94
CA PRO A 21 -35.29 30.01 -12.19
C PRO A 21 -35.89 31.30 -12.78
N ASN A 22 -36.25 32.27 -11.95
CA ASN A 22 -36.80 33.56 -12.40
C ASN A 22 -35.82 34.41 -13.24
N ASN A 23 -34.51 34.30 -13.00
CA ASN A 23 -33.52 35.06 -13.78
C ASN A 23 -33.21 34.42 -15.14
N LEU A 24 -33.44 33.11 -15.27
CA LEU A 24 -33.15 32.37 -16.51
C LEU A 24 -34.24 32.61 -17.56
N LYS A 25 -35.52 32.54 -17.16
CA LYS A 25 -36.67 32.84 -18.02
C LYS A 25 -36.59 34.26 -18.59
N LYS A 26 -36.25 35.25 -17.76
CA LYS A 26 -36.12 36.66 -18.18
C LYS A 26 -35.04 36.83 -19.26
N THR A 27 -33.90 36.16 -19.09
CA THR A 27 -32.78 36.21 -20.05
C THR A 27 -33.16 35.57 -21.39
N LEU A 28 -33.87 34.43 -21.36
CA LEU A 28 -34.36 33.74 -22.57
C LEU A 28 -35.44 34.55 -23.30
N GLN A 29 -36.33 35.23 -22.56
CA GLN A 29 -37.35 36.10 -23.15
C GLN A 29 -36.73 37.32 -23.86
N GLU A 30 -35.66 37.90 -23.30
CA GLU A 30 -34.90 38.99 -23.92
C GLU A 30 -34.18 38.52 -25.20
N GLU A 31 -33.60 37.31 -25.21
CA GLU A 31 -33.00 36.70 -26.40
C GLU A 31 -34.06 36.42 -27.49
N LEU A 32 -35.24 35.91 -27.11
CA LEU A 32 -36.35 35.66 -28.03
C LEU A 32 -36.83 36.95 -28.71
N ASN A 33 -36.96 38.03 -27.94
CA ASN A 33 -37.36 39.34 -28.45
C ASN A 33 -36.32 39.94 -29.40
N LEU A 34 -35.03 39.82 -29.07
CA LEU A 34 -33.93 40.24 -29.94
C LEU A 34 -33.89 39.46 -31.26
N LEU A 35 -34.14 38.14 -31.20
CA LEU A 35 -34.22 37.31 -32.40
C LEU A 35 -35.41 37.70 -33.26
N ARG A 36 -36.61 37.86 -32.69
CA ARG A 36 -37.83 38.24 -33.44
C ARG A 36 -37.68 39.61 -34.11
N ASN A 37 -37.05 40.59 -33.46
CA ASN A 37 -36.85 41.94 -33.99
C ASN A 37 -35.77 42.06 -35.08
N ASN A 38 -34.98 41.02 -35.33
CA ASN A 38 -33.93 41.05 -36.34
C ASN A 38 -34.49 40.80 -37.76
N ARG A 39 -34.31 41.73 -38.71
CA ARG A 39 -34.98 41.75 -40.04
C ARG A 39 -34.57 40.62 -41.01
N ARG A 40 -33.49 39.86 -40.75
CA ARG A 40 -33.06 38.75 -41.62
C ARG A 40 -33.72 37.43 -41.21
N ASN A 41 -34.56 36.87 -42.08
CA ASN A 41 -35.22 35.59 -41.81
C ASN A 41 -34.38 34.42 -42.35
N THR A 42 -33.90 33.56 -41.45
CA THR A 42 -33.08 32.39 -41.80
C THR A 42 -33.63 31.16 -41.09
N ARG A 43 -33.59 29.98 -41.73
CA ARG A 43 -34.04 28.71 -41.15
C ARG A 43 -33.40 28.38 -39.80
N GLN A 44 -32.18 28.87 -39.54
CA GLN A 44 -31.50 28.72 -38.24
C GLN A 44 -32.10 29.65 -37.16
N LYS A 45 -32.52 30.86 -37.52
CA LYS A 45 -33.21 31.79 -36.61
C LYS A 45 -34.56 31.21 -36.16
N GLU A 46 -35.36 30.68 -37.08
CA GLU A 46 -36.66 30.04 -36.74
C GLU A 46 -36.47 28.82 -35.82
N ARG A 47 -35.46 27.98 -36.07
CA ARG A 47 -35.14 26.86 -35.18
C ARG A 47 -34.70 27.29 -33.78
N ARG A 48 -33.92 28.37 -33.66
CA ARG A 48 -33.50 28.89 -32.35
C ARG A 48 -34.66 29.55 -31.59
N ILE A 49 -35.57 30.24 -32.30
CA ILE A 49 -36.80 30.78 -31.72
C ILE A 49 -37.66 29.64 -31.14
N GLN A 50 -37.87 28.56 -31.89
CA GLN A 50 -38.60 27.38 -31.40
C GLN A 50 -37.93 26.73 -30.18
N GLN A 51 -36.60 26.58 -30.19
CA GLN A 51 -35.86 26.04 -29.04
C GLN A 51 -35.98 26.92 -27.79
N ILE A 52 -35.89 28.25 -27.94
CA ILE A 52 -36.01 29.15 -26.78
C ILE A 52 -37.44 29.13 -26.23
N GLU A 53 -38.46 29.04 -27.08
CA GLU A 53 -39.85 28.91 -26.64
C GLU A 53 -40.13 27.60 -25.89
N GLU A 54 -39.48 26.50 -26.29
CA GLU A 54 -39.57 25.20 -25.61
C GLU A 54 -38.81 25.21 -24.28
N GLU A 55 -37.60 25.80 -24.24
CA GLU A 55 -36.82 26.00 -23.00
C GLU A 55 -37.58 26.87 -21.98
N ILE A 56 -38.30 27.91 -22.42
CA ILE A 56 -39.13 28.74 -21.53
C ILE A 56 -40.31 27.93 -20.97
N ARG A 57 -40.93 27.07 -21.79
CA ARG A 57 -42.06 26.23 -21.40
C ARG A 57 -41.66 25.19 -20.35
N GLU A 58 -40.52 24.51 -20.54
CA GLU A 58 -39.98 23.56 -19.56
C GLU A 58 -39.63 24.24 -18.21
N ILE A 59 -39.17 25.50 -18.24
CA ILE A 59 -38.90 26.27 -17.02
C ILE A 59 -40.20 26.62 -16.29
N GLU A 60 -41.29 26.90 -17.01
CA GLU A 60 -42.61 27.14 -16.43
C GLU A 60 -43.20 25.86 -15.82
N GLU A 61 -43.15 24.74 -16.53
CA GLU A 61 -43.63 23.43 -16.04
C GLU A 61 -42.88 22.96 -14.78
N LYS A 62 -41.54 23.11 -14.74
CA LYS A 62 -40.74 22.80 -13.54
C LYS A 62 -41.01 23.73 -12.36
N LYS A 63 -41.56 24.92 -12.61
CA LYS A 63 -41.94 25.86 -11.56
C LYS A 63 -43.28 25.46 -10.94
N GLU A 64 -44.20 24.92 -11.74
CA GLU A 64 -45.45 24.33 -11.25
C GLU A 64 -45.20 23.03 -10.46
N GLU A 65 -44.26 22.17 -10.89
CA GLU A 65 -43.86 20.97 -10.11
C GLU A 65 -43.21 21.32 -8.75
N ASN A 66 -42.39 22.36 -8.68
CA ASN A 66 -41.77 22.80 -7.42
C ASN A 66 -42.78 23.44 -6.45
N ILE A 67 -43.81 24.13 -6.96
CA ILE A 67 -44.90 24.65 -6.12
C ILE A 67 -45.71 23.49 -5.52
N PHE A 68 -45.88 22.38 -6.25
CA PHE A 68 -46.53 21.17 -5.74
C PHE A 68 -45.68 20.46 -4.66
N HIS A 69 -44.34 20.48 -4.79
CA HIS A 69 -43.41 19.92 -3.83
C HIS A 69 -43.24 20.76 -2.55
N GLU A 70 -43.29 22.10 -2.65
CA GLU A 70 -43.30 22.97 -1.46
C GLU A 70 -44.58 22.79 -0.64
N HIS A 71 -45.74 22.70 -1.30
CA HIS A 71 -47.02 22.52 -0.60
C HIS A 71 -47.13 21.15 0.10
N THR A 72 -46.61 20.08 -0.51
CA THR A 72 -46.53 18.76 0.14
C THR A 72 -45.55 18.74 1.31
N SER A 73 -44.41 19.44 1.19
CA SER A 73 -43.44 19.55 2.29
C SER A 73 -43.96 20.35 3.50
N GLU A 74 -44.85 21.32 3.27
CA GLU A 74 -45.46 22.13 4.33
C GLU A 74 -46.59 21.37 5.05
N VAL A 75 -47.38 20.60 4.30
CA VAL A 75 -48.37 19.66 4.86
C VAL A 75 -47.68 18.55 5.67
N GLU A 76 -46.52 18.07 5.23
CA GLU A 76 -45.74 17.05 5.93
C GLU A 76 -45.03 17.61 7.18
N ARG A 77 -44.59 18.87 7.17
CA ARG A 77 -44.11 19.57 8.37
C ARG A 77 -45.22 19.82 9.40
N GLU A 78 -46.43 20.18 8.96
CA GLU A 78 -47.59 20.31 9.86
C GLU A 78 -48.04 18.94 10.40
N ARG A 79 -47.96 17.88 9.60
CA ARG A 79 -48.24 16.51 10.04
C ARG A 79 -47.23 16.03 11.08
N ASN A 80 -45.93 16.28 10.87
CA ASN A 80 -44.87 15.95 11.83
C ASN A 80 -45.00 16.75 13.13
N LYS A 81 -45.37 18.05 13.06
CA LYS A 81 -45.65 18.85 14.26
C LYS A 81 -46.89 18.36 15.03
N ARG A 82 -47.92 17.86 14.32
CA ARG A 82 -49.09 17.23 14.95
C ARG A 82 -48.74 15.87 15.58
N GLU A 83 -47.87 15.10 14.97
CA GLU A 83 -47.34 13.84 15.53
C GLU A 83 -46.45 14.10 16.75
N GLU A 84 -45.54 15.07 16.73
CA GLU A 84 -44.76 15.47 17.90
C GLU A 84 -45.63 15.97 19.05
N ARG A 85 -46.68 16.76 18.76
CA ARG A 85 -47.66 17.17 19.79
C ARG A 85 -48.48 15.99 20.32
N ALA A 86 -48.81 15.02 19.47
CA ALA A 86 -49.49 13.80 19.88
C ALA A 86 -48.58 12.87 20.69
N GLU A 87 -47.29 12.81 20.37
CA GLU A 87 -46.28 12.05 21.12
C GLU A 87 -45.96 12.70 22.46
N ARG A 88 -45.84 14.04 22.53
CA ARG A 88 -45.74 14.74 23.82
C ARG A 88 -46.97 14.51 24.69
N ARG A 89 -48.18 14.59 24.13
CA ARG A 89 -49.42 14.25 24.86
C ARG A 89 -49.49 12.77 25.25
N ARG A 90 -48.90 11.85 24.47
CA ARG A 90 -48.79 10.42 24.82
C ARG A 90 -47.73 10.16 25.88
N ALA A 91 -46.66 10.96 25.91
CA ALA A 91 -45.62 10.93 26.93
C ALA A 91 -46.14 11.50 28.25
N GLU A 92 -46.83 12.64 28.23
CA GLU A 92 -47.54 13.22 29.38
C GLU A 92 -48.62 12.26 29.88
N ARG A 93 -49.43 11.65 29.01
CA ARG A 93 -50.39 10.60 29.41
C ARG A 93 -49.72 9.32 29.91
N LYS A 94 -48.47 9.01 29.51
CA LYS A 94 -47.70 7.87 30.02
C LYS A 94 -47.09 8.17 31.39
N GLU A 95 -46.70 9.42 31.66
CA GLU A 95 -46.32 9.86 33.00
C GLU A 95 -47.53 9.92 33.93
N GLU A 96 -48.67 10.47 33.50
CA GLU A 96 -49.93 10.42 34.25
C GLU A 96 -50.45 8.97 34.43
N ARG A 97 -50.14 8.04 33.51
CA ARG A 97 -50.42 6.60 33.67
C ARG A 97 -49.42 5.92 34.60
N LYS A 98 -48.17 6.37 34.65
CA LYS A 98 -47.19 5.84 35.61
C LYS A 98 -47.51 6.31 37.03
N GLU A 99 -48.00 7.54 37.20
CA GLU A 99 -48.51 8.03 38.49
C GLU A 99 -49.83 7.35 38.89
N ARG A 100 -50.76 7.13 37.94
CA ARG A 100 -51.97 6.32 38.19
C ARG A 100 -51.66 4.85 38.49
N ASN A 101 -50.75 4.22 37.75
CA ASN A 101 -50.36 2.84 38.00
C ASN A 101 -49.62 2.68 39.32
N LYS A 102 -48.90 3.71 39.81
CA LYS A 102 -48.36 3.73 41.19
C LYS A 102 -49.46 3.80 42.26
N GLN A 103 -50.61 4.42 41.96
CA GLN A 103 -51.80 4.45 42.82
C GLN A 103 -52.71 3.21 42.66
N GLU A 104 -52.67 2.53 41.51
CA GLU A 104 -53.40 1.27 41.24
C GLU A 104 -52.62 0.04 41.72
N GLU A 105 -51.28 0.06 41.73
CA GLU A 105 -50.43 -0.98 42.36
C GLU A 105 -50.55 -0.99 43.90
N GLU A 106 -51.00 0.10 44.54
CA GLU A 106 -51.42 0.11 45.95
C GLU A 106 -52.82 -0.50 46.17
N ASN A 107 -53.65 -0.64 45.12
CA ASN A 107 -55.03 -1.15 45.21
C ASN A 107 -55.24 -2.54 44.57
N GLU A 108 -54.29 -3.06 43.79
CA GLU A 108 -54.35 -4.40 43.18
C GLU A 108 -53.83 -5.53 44.09
N ASN A 109 -53.53 -5.25 45.36
CA ASN A 109 -53.27 -6.27 46.38
C ASN A 109 -54.56 -6.98 46.89
N ILE A 110 -55.72 -6.77 46.23
CA ILE A 110 -57.04 -7.30 46.69
C ILE A 110 -57.77 -8.17 45.65
N LYS A 111 -57.30 -8.34 44.40
CA LYS A 111 -58.05 -9.12 43.39
C LYS A 111 -57.27 -10.21 42.65
N GLU A 112 -56.26 -10.80 43.29
CA GLU A 112 -55.93 -12.21 43.06
C GLU A 112 -56.95 -13.12 43.76
N LYS A 113 -58.14 -13.22 43.17
CA LYS A 113 -59.08 -14.34 43.39
C LYS A 113 -60.07 -14.33 42.23
N THR A 114 -59.79 -15.12 41.19
CA THR A 114 -60.67 -16.16 40.60
C THR A 114 -60.15 -16.57 39.20
N ALA A 115 -59.59 -17.78 39.14
CA ALA A 115 -59.64 -18.82 38.09
C ALA A 115 -59.88 -18.43 36.60
N LEU A 116 -59.04 -18.89 35.66
CA LEU A 116 -59.12 -20.19 34.95
C LEU A 116 -60.39 -20.37 34.08
N ILE A 117 -60.22 -20.98 32.90
CA ILE A 117 -61.18 -21.29 31.81
C ILE A 117 -61.07 -20.24 30.67
N THR A 118 -60.56 -20.48 29.46
CA THR A 118 -60.74 -21.65 28.58
C THR A 118 -59.63 -21.71 27.53
N ILE A 119 -58.94 -22.86 27.48
CA ILE A 119 -57.93 -23.26 26.50
C ILE A 119 -58.57 -23.80 25.20
N ASN A 120 -59.89 -23.74 25.01
CA ASN A 120 -60.58 -24.43 23.90
C ASN A 120 -61.01 -23.62 22.67
N ASP A 121 -60.83 -22.29 22.60
CA ASP A 121 -61.32 -21.53 21.43
C ASP A 121 -60.26 -21.14 20.38
N ARG A 122 -58.98 -21.38 20.64
CA ARG A 122 -57.92 -21.12 19.64
C ARG A 122 -57.52 -22.33 18.80
N ILE A 123 -57.99 -23.53 19.18
CA ILE A 123 -57.75 -24.76 18.42
C ILE A 123 -58.73 -24.93 17.24
N ASN A 124 -59.80 -24.11 17.16
CA ASN A 124 -60.82 -24.26 16.10
C ASN A 124 -60.75 -23.26 14.93
N ASN A 125 -59.77 -22.35 14.85
CA ASN A 125 -59.68 -21.37 13.75
C ASN A 125 -58.54 -21.58 12.74
N ILE A 126 -57.84 -22.72 12.80
CA ILE A 126 -56.79 -23.06 11.83
C ILE A 126 -57.21 -24.14 10.79
N ASN A 127 -58.36 -24.80 10.96
CA ASN A 127 -58.76 -25.93 10.09
C ASN A 127 -60.00 -25.74 9.20
N LYS A 128 -60.46 -24.51 8.93
CA LYS A 128 -61.51 -24.27 7.92
C LYS A 128 -61.21 -23.03 7.09
N ARG A 129 -60.30 -23.14 6.11
CA ARG A 129 -60.29 -22.28 4.90
C ARG A 129 -59.33 -22.78 3.81
N ASN A 130 -59.36 -24.09 3.54
CA ASN A 130 -59.11 -24.61 2.21
C ASN A 130 -60.43 -25.19 1.71
N LEU A 131 -61.00 -24.59 0.65
CA LEU A 131 -61.74 -25.23 -0.45
C LEU A 131 -62.68 -24.21 -1.12
N PHE A 132 -62.56 -24.17 -2.45
CA PHE A 132 -63.46 -23.64 -3.50
C PHE A 132 -62.99 -22.44 -4.34
N HIS A 133 -62.95 -22.75 -5.65
CA HIS A 133 -63.08 -21.95 -6.88
C HIS A 133 -61.86 -21.41 -7.63
N GLU A 134 -61.35 -22.27 -8.53
CA GLU A 134 -61.40 -22.20 -10.02
C GLU A 134 -61.35 -20.85 -10.79
N ASN A 135 -60.38 -20.87 -11.72
CA ASN A 135 -60.34 -20.38 -13.11
C ASN A 135 -60.60 -18.89 -13.42
N SER A 136 -59.52 -18.19 -13.79
CA SER A 136 -59.57 -16.98 -14.63
C SER A 136 -58.53 -17.04 -15.76
N SER A 137 -58.99 -16.66 -16.95
CA SER A 137 -58.42 -16.74 -18.30
C SER A 137 -57.09 -16.02 -18.57
N ASP A 138 -56.33 -15.62 -17.55
CA ASP A 138 -55.09 -14.85 -17.73
C ASP A 138 -53.81 -15.71 -17.71
N GLU A 139 -53.86 -16.92 -17.14
CA GLU A 139 -52.69 -17.82 -17.11
C GLU A 139 -52.42 -18.49 -18.46
N GLU A 140 -53.45 -18.73 -19.26
CA GLU A 140 -53.32 -19.40 -20.56
C GLU A 140 -52.73 -18.46 -21.65
N TYR A 141 -53.06 -17.17 -21.60
CA TYR A 141 -52.47 -16.14 -22.47
C TYR A 141 -50.97 -15.90 -22.15
N GLN A 142 -50.60 -15.93 -20.87
CA GLN A 142 -49.20 -15.76 -20.45
C GLN A 142 -48.34 -16.99 -20.73
N ARG A 143 -48.94 -18.19 -20.79
CA ARG A 143 -48.25 -19.42 -21.18
C ARG A 143 -47.97 -19.46 -22.68
N SER A 144 -48.94 -19.08 -23.50
CA SER A 144 -48.81 -18.92 -24.96
C SER A 144 -47.67 -17.95 -25.35
N LYS A 145 -47.60 -16.76 -24.73
CA LYS A 145 -46.50 -15.79 -24.99
C LYS A 145 -45.13 -16.23 -24.48
N ARG A 146 -45.06 -17.14 -23.50
CA ARG A 146 -43.78 -17.70 -23.02
C ARG A 146 -43.24 -18.77 -23.96
N GLU A 147 -44.11 -19.56 -24.57
CA GLU A 147 -43.73 -20.58 -25.56
C GLU A 147 -43.33 -19.98 -26.91
N GLU A 148 -43.99 -18.91 -27.34
CA GLU A 148 -43.63 -18.16 -28.54
C GLU A 148 -42.22 -17.53 -28.42
N ARG A 149 -41.92 -16.90 -27.27
CA ARG A 149 -40.59 -16.34 -26.96
C ARG A 149 -39.51 -17.41 -26.80
N ALA A 150 -39.87 -18.64 -26.43
CA ALA A 150 -38.94 -19.75 -26.33
C ALA A 150 -38.58 -20.32 -27.73
N ARG A 151 -39.53 -20.34 -28.66
CA ARG A 151 -39.28 -20.72 -30.07
C ARG A 151 -38.38 -19.71 -30.79
N GLU A 152 -38.64 -18.41 -30.65
CA GLU A 152 -37.79 -17.36 -31.26
C GLU A 152 -36.34 -17.39 -30.75
N ARG A 153 -36.13 -17.75 -29.47
CA ARG A 153 -34.79 -17.90 -28.88
C ARG A 153 -34.07 -19.16 -29.39
N LYS A 154 -34.81 -20.22 -29.71
CA LYS A 154 -34.25 -21.47 -30.26
C LYS A 154 -33.81 -21.27 -31.71
N GLU A 155 -34.61 -20.61 -32.55
CA GLU A 155 -34.24 -20.25 -33.94
C GLU A 155 -33.03 -19.31 -34.01
N LYS A 156 -32.94 -18.30 -33.12
CA LYS A 156 -31.75 -17.44 -33.04
C LYS A 156 -30.49 -18.18 -32.63
N ARG A 157 -30.62 -19.23 -31.81
CA ARG A 157 -29.49 -20.04 -31.33
C ARG A 157 -29.00 -21.01 -32.40
N GLU A 158 -29.91 -21.58 -33.20
CA GLU A 158 -29.57 -22.41 -34.36
C GLU A 158 -28.91 -21.59 -35.50
N LYS A 159 -29.39 -20.37 -35.77
CA LYS A 159 -28.72 -19.45 -36.72
C LYS A 159 -27.32 -19.03 -36.27
N LEU A 160 -27.08 -18.93 -34.95
CA LEU A 160 -25.76 -18.62 -34.40
C LEU A 160 -24.82 -19.84 -34.46
N LEU A 161 -25.34 -21.05 -34.23
CA LEU A 161 -24.58 -22.30 -34.32
C LEU A 161 -24.15 -22.63 -35.75
N ASN A 162 -25.01 -22.36 -36.75
CA ASN A 162 -24.65 -22.56 -38.16
C ASN A 162 -23.63 -21.54 -38.67
N ARG A 163 -23.60 -20.33 -38.08
CA ARG A 163 -22.58 -19.33 -38.38
C ARG A 163 -21.21 -19.66 -37.78
N ASN A 164 -21.18 -20.33 -36.62
CA ASN A 164 -19.93 -20.79 -36.03
C ASN A 164 -19.36 -22.03 -36.74
N ARG A 165 -20.20 -22.94 -37.25
CA ARG A 165 -19.75 -24.07 -38.09
C ARG A 165 -19.08 -23.61 -39.40
N HIS A 166 -19.61 -22.57 -40.04
CA HIS A 166 -18.99 -21.99 -41.23
C HIS A 166 -17.62 -21.33 -40.95
N ILE A 167 -17.39 -20.84 -39.73
CA ILE A 167 -16.11 -20.23 -39.31
C ILE A 167 -15.07 -21.30 -38.95
N GLU A 168 -15.51 -22.46 -38.44
CA GLU A 168 -14.64 -23.62 -38.20
C GLU A 168 -14.22 -24.30 -39.51
N GLU A 169 -15.11 -24.37 -40.52
CA GLU A 169 -14.76 -24.87 -41.86
C GLU A 169 -13.76 -23.94 -42.59
N GLU A 170 -13.84 -22.61 -42.44
CA GLU A 170 -12.84 -21.66 -42.97
C GLU A 170 -11.48 -21.74 -42.23
N GLN A 171 -11.43 -22.27 -41.01
CA GLN A 171 -10.18 -22.45 -40.24
C GLN A 171 -9.46 -23.76 -40.58
N GLU A 172 -10.19 -24.79 -41.01
CA GLU A 172 -9.59 -26.05 -41.46
C GLU A 172 -8.96 -25.94 -42.86
N GLU A 173 -9.49 -25.11 -43.77
CA GLU A 173 -8.87 -24.80 -45.08
C GLU A 173 -7.56 -23.99 -44.96
N VAL A 174 -7.39 -23.20 -43.89
CA VAL A 174 -6.14 -22.44 -43.63
C VAL A 174 -5.06 -23.35 -43.05
N ASN A 175 -5.43 -24.32 -42.20
CA ASN A 175 -4.48 -25.27 -41.62
C ASN A 175 -3.98 -26.33 -42.63
N GLN A 176 -4.73 -26.63 -43.69
CA GLN A 176 -4.24 -27.51 -44.76
C GLN A 176 -3.22 -26.82 -45.68
N ASN A 177 -3.26 -25.49 -45.83
CA ASN A 177 -2.28 -24.73 -46.61
C ASN A 177 -0.95 -24.49 -45.86
N GLU A 178 -0.90 -24.63 -44.53
CA GLU A 178 0.35 -24.51 -43.75
C GLU A 178 1.19 -25.79 -43.71
N GLN A 179 0.64 -26.94 -44.16
CA GLN A 179 1.39 -28.21 -44.21
C GLN A 179 2.16 -28.45 -45.52
N GLU A 180 1.95 -27.65 -46.57
CA GLU A 180 2.72 -27.74 -47.83
C GLU A 180 3.97 -26.82 -47.89
N ILE A 181 4.22 -25.98 -46.87
CA ILE A 181 5.38 -25.06 -46.86
C ILE A 181 6.56 -25.60 -46.02
N ASN A 182 6.36 -26.68 -45.25
CA ASN A 182 7.40 -27.28 -44.39
C ASN A 182 8.10 -28.53 -44.98
N GLN A 183 8.18 -28.63 -46.32
CA GLN A 183 9.07 -29.57 -47.00
C GLN A 183 9.97 -28.82 -47.97
N ASN A 184 11.06 -28.24 -47.46
CA ASN A 184 12.35 -28.16 -48.15
C ASN A 184 13.41 -27.52 -47.23
N GLY A 185 14.50 -28.26 -46.98
CA GLY A 185 15.73 -27.68 -46.45
C GLY A 185 16.31 -28.30 -45.19
N ASN A 186 16.38 -29.64 -45.10
CA ASN A 186 17.33 -30.32 -44.23
C ASN A 186 18.59 -30.63 -45.05
N SER A 187 19.74 -30.06 -44.68
CA SER A 187 21.05 -30.65 -44.95
C SER A 187 22.05 -30.19 -43.89
N ASN A 188 22.54 -31.16 -43.12
CA ASN A 188 23.68 -31.06 -42.22
C ASN A 188 24.94 -30.63 -42.97
N ASP A 189 25.83 -29.88 -42.32
CA ASP A 189 27.23 -30.30 -42.28
C ASP A 189 27.98 -29.70 -41.07
N THR A 190 28.81 -30.56 -40.51
CA THR A 190 29.69 -30.39 -39.36
C THR A 190 31.00 -29.73 -39.75
N SER A 191 31.44 -28.70 -39.02
CA SER A 191 32.86 -28.40 -38.86
C SER A 191 33.11 -27.54 -37.61
N ASN A 192 33.90 -28.10 -36.69
CA ASN A 192 34.68 -27.35 -35.71
C ASN A 192 35.51 -26.31 -36.44
N ASP A 193 35.50 -25.06 -35.96
CA ASP A 193 36.64 -24.16 -36.11
C ASP A 193 36.69 -23.15 -34.97
N GLU A 194 37.92 -22.88 -34.55
CA GLU A 194 38.36 -22.16 -33.36
C GLU A 194 37.93 -20.68 -33.37
N PHE A 195 37.52 -20.16 -32.21
CA PHE A 195 37.34 -18.74 -31.98
C PHE A 195 38.70 -18.06 -31.75
N PRO A 196 39.07 -17.02 -32.52
CA PRO A 196 40.17 -16.14 -32.12
C PRO A 196 39.66 -15.12 -31.09
N GLU A 197 40.46 -14.94 -30.03
CA GLU A 197 40.35 -13.83 -29.08
C GLU A 197 40.26 -12.48 -29.83
N ILE A 198 39.20 -11.71 -29.58
CA ILE A 198 39.11 -10.31 -30.03
C ILE A 198 38.60 -9.42 -28.89
N ILE A 199 39.57 -8.77 -28.25
CA ILE A 199 39.67 -7.32 -27.99
C ILE A 199 38.39 -6.60 -27.52
N GLN A 200 38.42 -6.20 -26.25
CA GLN A 200 37.54 -5.21 -25.63
C GLN A 200 37.60 -3.86 -26.37
N ASN A 201 36.52 -3.51 -27.06
CA ASN A 201 36.18 -2.14 -27.45
C ASN A 201 34.68 -1.95 -27.17
N GLU A 202 34.33 -1.14 -26.17
CA GLU A 202 32.97 -0.99 -25.63
C GLU A 202 31.97 -0.28 -26.57
N ASP A 203 32.41 0.27 -27.72
CA ASP A 203 31.56 1.09 -28.60
C ASP A 203 30.90 0.33 -29.78
N ILE A 204 31.24 -0.94 -30.03
CA ILE A 204 30.74 -1.71 -31.20
C ILE A 204 29.40 -2.44 -30.91
N GLU A 205 28.95 -2.49 -29.66
CA GLU A 205 27.91 -3.46 -29.23
C GLU A 205 26.44 -3.10 -29.55
N ASN A 206 26.11 -1.90 -30.05
CA ASN A 206 24.70 -1.47 -30.18
C ASN A 206 24.16 -1.41 -31.63
N ILE A 207 24.86 -2.02 -32.60
CA ILE A 207 24.40 -2.04 -34.00
C ILE A 207 23.23 -3.01 -34.14
N PRO A 208 22.05 -2.61 -34.66
CA PRO A 208 20.94 -3.53 -34.89
C PRO A 208 21.31 -4.60 -35.95
N THR A 209 20.99 -5.85 -35.67
CA THR A 209 21.11 -6.97 -36.62
C THR A 209 20.25 -6.73 -37.86
N PRO A 210 20.52 -7.38 -39.02
CA PRO A 210 19.68 -7.23 -40.22
C PRO A 210 18.19 -7.45 -39.96
N GLN A 211 17.85 -8.42 -39.10
CA GLN A 211 16.48 -8.70 -38.69
C GLN A 211 15.88 -7.55 -37.85
N GLU A 212 16.63 -7.02 -36.88
CA GLU A 212 16.20 -5.88 -36.07
C GLU A 212 16.01 -4.62 -36.94
N GLN A 213 16.85 -4.41 -37.96
CA GLN A 213 16.69 -3.31 -38.91
C GLN A 213 15.40 -3.44 -39.72
N GLU A 214 15.06 -4.64 -40.19
CA GLU A 214 13.79 -4.91 -40.88
C GLU A 214 12.59 -4.64 -39.96
N ILE A 215 12.69 -5.04 -38.68
CA ILE A 215 11.65 -4.77 -37.68
C ILE A 215 11.51 -3.26 -37.46
N LEU A 216 12.60 -2.50 -37.35
CA LEU A 216 12.57 -1.04 -37.23
C LEU A 216 11.89 -0.38 -38.43
N GLN A 217 12.23 -0.79 -39.66
CA GLN A 217 11.57 -0.30 -40.88
C GLN A 217 10.07 -0.63 -40.89
N THR A 218 9.69 -1.81 -40.40
CA THR A 218 8.29 -2.22 -40.30
C THR A 218 7.53 -1.43 -39.23
N ILE A 219 8.19 -1.12 -38.11
CA ILE A 219 7.65 -0.25 -37.05
C ILE A 219 7.32 1.13 -37.60
N GLU A 220 8.17 1.70 -38.46
CA GLU A 220 7.92 3.00 -39.09
C GLU A 220 6.68 2.98 -39.99
N ARG A 221 6.50 1.90 -40.76
CA ARG A 221 5.31 1.72 -41.62
C ARG A 221 4.02 1.53 -40.80
N ASN A 222 4.11 0.91 -39.62
CA ASN A 222 2.96 0.48 -38.82
C ASN A 222 3.14 0.76 -37.30
N PRO A 223 3.23 2.04 -36.88
CA PRO A 223 3.65 2.41 -35.52
C PRO A 223 2.66 2.01 -34.42
N LYS A 224 1.38 1.78 -34.76
CA LYS A 224 0.34 1.34 -33.82
C LYS A 224 0.42 -0.15 -33.46
N ARG A 225 1.18 -0.95 -34.21
CA ARG A 225 1.35 -2.38 -33.94
C ARG A 225 2.51 -2.61 -32.96
N SER A 226 2.39 -3.67 -32.17
CA SER A 226 3.45 -4.17 -31.29
C SER A 226 4.26 -5.22 -32.02
N TYR A 227 5.56 -5.29 -31.74
CA TYR A 227 6.51 -6.18 -32.43
C TYR A 227 7.40 -6.87 -31.41
N GLU A 228 7.68 -8.17 -31.59
CA GLU A 228 8.78 -8.83 -30.89
C GLU A 228 10.09 -8.34 -31.55
N PHE A 229 10.98 -7.75 -30.76
CA PHE A 229 12.22 -7.13 -31.23
C PHE A 229 13.42 -8.04 -31.00
N TYR A 230 13.49 -8.64 -29.82
CA TYR A 230 14.45 -9.68 -29.46
C TYR A 230 13.73 -10.81 -28.74
N LYS A 231 14.23 -12.03 -28.92
CA LYS A 231 13.69 -13.24 -28.33
C LYS A 231 14.80 -14.24 -28.09
N SER A 232 15.00 -14.64 -26.83
CA SER A 232 15.97 -15.69 -26.49
C SER A 232 15.43 -17.08 -26.87
N LYS A 233 16.34 -18.07 -26.95
CA LYS A 233 16.01 -19.49 -27.13
C LYS A 233 15.01 -19.92 -26.07
N LEU A 234 13.88 -20.52 -26.46
CA LEU A 234 12.95 -21.12 -25.50
C LEU A 234 13.57 -22.42 -24.97
N LEU A 235 13.83 -22.48 -23.67
CA LEU A 235 14.37 -23.68 -23.04
C LEU A 235 13.29 -24.76 -22.88
N GLN A 236 13.64 -26.00 -23.20
CA GLN A 236 12.83 -27.18 -22.87
C GLN A 236 12.92 -27.56 -21.40
N SER A 237 12.06 -28.46 -20.90
CA SER A 237 11.89 -28.76 -19.47
C SER A 237 13.18 -29.08 -18.70
N ASN A 238 14.18 -29.67 -19.37
CA ASN A 238 15.47 -30.10 -18.80
C ASN A 238 16.66 -29.21 -19.19
N GLU A 239 16.44 -28.18 -20.00
CA GLU A 239 17.50 -27.23 -20.36
C GLU A 239 17.50 -26.03 -19.39
N TYR A 240 18.66 -25.44 -19.18
CA TYR A 240 18.85 -24.20 -18.43
C TYR A 240 19.93 -23.36 -19.09
N TYR A 241 19.95 -22.06 -18.83
CA TYR A 241 21.05 -21.23 -19.29
C TYR A 241 22.24 -21.40 -18.34
N GLU A 242 23.38 -21.82 -18.88
CA GLU A 242 24.64 -21.78 -18.14
C GLU A 242 25.04 -20.32 -17.85
N LYS A 243 25.99 -20.11 -16.93
CA LYS A 243 26.41 -18.76 -16.51
C LYS A 243 26.75 -17.85 -17.69
N ASN A 244 27.59 -18.31 -18.62
CA ASN A 244 28.01 -17.53 -19.78
C ASN A 244 26.83 -17.25 -20.73
N GLU A 245 25.94 -18.22 -20.95
CA GLU A 245 24.74 -18.04 -21.77
C GLU A 245 23.77 -17.04 -21.13
N TRP A 246 23.58 -17.12 -19.82
CA TRP A 246 22.75 -16.20 -19.04
C TRP A 246 23.27 -14.77 -19.12
N GLU A 247 24.58 -14.57 -18.89
CA GLU A 247 25.24 -13.28 -19.02
C GLU A 247 25.06 -12.71 -20.43
N ASN A 248 25.21 -13.54 -21.47
CA ASN A 248 24.98 -13.12 -22.84
C ASN A 248 23.51 -12.74 -23.10
N ILE A 249 22.53 -13.48 -22.58
CA ILE A 249 21.11 -13.15 -22.75
C ILE A 249 20.75 -11.84 -22.06
N VAL A 250 21.26 -11.61 -20.84
CA VAL A 250 21.05 -10.36 -20.13
C VAL A 250 21.69 -9.21 -20.91
N LYS A 251 22.89 -9.40 -21.46
CA LYS A 251 23.57 -8.43 -22.33
C LYS A 251 22.77 -8.13 -23.60
N GLU A 252 22.33 -9.14 -24.32
CA GLU A 252 21.50 -8.98 -25.53
C GLU A 252 20.14 -8.34 -25.23
N THR A 253 19.54 -8.66 -24.07
CA THR A 253 18.31 -8.00 -23.61
C THR A 253 18.54 -6.52 -23.35
N LYS A 254 19.63 -6.16 -22.66
CA LYS A 254 20.04 -4.78 -22.40
C LYS A 254 20.29 -4.05 -23.73
N ARG A 255 21.00 -4.68 -24.69
CA ARG A 255 21.25 -4.17 -26.05
C ARG A 255 19.95 -3.92 -26.83
N ALA A 256 19.07 -4.91 -26.92
CA ALA A 256 17.80 -4.81 -27.64
C ALA A 256 16.86 -3.74 -27.04
N VAL A 257 16.80 -3.65 -25.71
CA VAL A 257 16.09 -2.56 -25.02
C VAL A 257 16.71 -1.23 -25.38
N LYS A 258 18.04 -1.09 -25.30
CA LYS A 258 18.78 0.12 -25.65
C LYS A 258 18.53 0.56 -27.10
N ILE A 259 18.49 -0.36 -28.06
CA ILE A 259 18.17 -0.08 -29.46
C ILE A 259 16.73 0.45 -29.60
N LEU A 260 15.74 -0.22 -29.02
CA LEU A 260 14.35 0.28 -29.05
C LEU A 260 14.22 1.65 -28.39
N GLU A 261 14.93 1.82 -27.29
CA GLU A 261 15.03 3.05 -26.54
C GLU A 261 15.62 4.17 -27.40
N GLU A 262 16.76 3.96 -28.05
CA GLU A 262 17.41 4.87 -29.01
C GLU A 262 16.48 5.23 -30.16
N ASN A 263 15.71 4.26 -30.65
CA ASN A 263 14.67 4.43 -31.66
C ASN A 263 13.33 4.96 -31.12
N LYS A 264 13.29 5.34 -29.82
CA LYS A 264 12.15 5.99 -29.15
C LYS A 264 10.87 5.18 -29.17
N GLN A 265 11.03 3.88 -29.07
CA GLN A 265 9.95 2.93 -29.01
C GLN A 265 9.78 2.46 -27.56
N PRO A 266 8.58 2.61 -26.95
CA PRO A 266 8.34 2.08 -25.62
C PRO A 266 8.48 0.55 -25.67
N SER A 267 9.38 0.03 -24.84
CA SER A 267 9.66 -1.39 -24.78
C SER A 267 8.95 -2.04 -23.59
N GLN A 268 8.86 -3.36 -23.64
CA GLN A 268 8.39 -4.20 -22.56
C GLN A 268 9.22 -5.47 -22.61
N VAL A 269 9.94 -5.75 -21.53
CA VAL A 269 10.69 -7.00 -21.42
C VAL A 269 9.80 -8.02 -20.73
N ILE A 270 9.49 -9.10 -21.44
CA ILE A 270 8.66 -10.20 -20.98
C ILE A 270 9.59 -11.35 -20.62
N ILE A 271 9.58 -11.75 -19.35
CA ILE A 271 10.37 -12.84 -18.82
C ILE A 271 9.40 -13.99 -18.55
N HIS A 272 9.53 -15.07 -19.32
CA HIS A 272 8.80 -16.30 -19.06
C HIS A 272 9.60 -17.13 -18.07
N PHE A 273 9.02 -17.35 -16.90
CA PHE A 273 9.58 -18.27 -15.92
C PHE A 273 9.18 -19.71 -16.23
N GLY A 274 9.81 -20.67 -15.57
CA GLY A 274 9.39 -22.06 -15.47
C GLY A 274 9.78 -22.60 -14.10
N ASN A 275 9.07 -23.62 -13.64
CA ASN A 275 9.46 -24.34 -12.43
C ASN A 275 10.29 -25.54 -12.91
N GLY A 276 11.42 -25.88 -12.29
CA GLY A 276 12.41 -26.86 -12.79
C GLY A 276 11.93 -28.28 -13.16
N ARG A 277 10.62 -28.55 -13.13
CA ARG A 277 9.97 -29.80 -13.57
C ARG A 277 8.69 -29.60 -14.43
N VAL A 278 8.15 -28.37 -14.56
CA VAL A 278 6.89 -28.08 -15.29
C VAL A 278 7.01 -26.77 -16.08
N ILE A 279 6.64 -26.79 -17.37
CA ILE A 279 6.56 -25.59 -18.22
C ILE A 279 5.37 -24.74 -17.78
N ILE A 280 5.56 -23.88 -16.79
CA ILE A 280 4.59 -22.83 -16.46
C ILE A 280 5.06 -21.56 -17.17
N LYS A 281 4.56 -21.25 -18.37
CA LYS A 281 4.91 -20.03 -19.13
C LYS A 281 4.37 -18.73 -18.47
N ARG A 282 4.59 -18.53 -17.16
CA ARG A 282 4.14 -17.33 -16.44
C ARG A 282 4.96 -16.12 -16.91
N PRO A 283 4.33 -15.10 -17.53
CA PRO A 283 5.05 -13.93 -18.01
C PRO A 283 5.15 -12.86 -16.91
N PHE A 284 6.35 -12.36 -16.69
CA PHE A 284 6.60 -11.13 -15.95
C PHE A 284 7.03 -10.06 -16.92
N MET A 285 6.33 -8.92 -16.92
CA MET A 285 6.70 -7.79 -17.75
C MET A 285 7.39 -6.76 -16.89
N ILE A 286 8.61 -6.36 -17.25
CA ILE A 286 9.34 -5.30 -16.57
C ILE A 286 9.60 -4.13 -17.51
N ASN A 287 9.65 -2.93 -16.94
CA ASN A 287 10.18 -1.76 -17.64
C ASN A 287 11.64 -1.55 -17.22
N MET A 288 12.57 -1.85 -18.12
CA MET A 288 14.00 -1.76 -17.84
C MET A 288 14.53 -0.31 -17.71
N GLU A 289 13.77 0.71 -18.12
CA GLU A 289 14.10 2.11 -17.78
C GLU A 289 14.04 2.38 -16.27
N ASN A 290 13.26 1.58 -15.54
CA ASN A 290 12.94 1.81 -14.14
C ASN A 290 13.35 0.67 -13.20
N VAL A 291 13.75 -0.48 -13.76
CA VAL A 291 13.99 -1.72 -13.02
C VAL A 291 15.20 -2.43 -13.62
N ASN A 292 16.19 -2.74 -12.80
CA ASN A 292 17.26 -3.63 -13.19
C ASN A 292 16.74 -5.08 -13.24
N ILE A 293 16.97 -5.78 -14.36
CA ILE A 293 16.48 -7.14 -14.59
C ILE A 293 17.07 -8.15 -13.59
N GLU A 294 18.36 -8.03 -13.27
CA GLU A 294 19.07 -8.89 -12.31
C GLU A 294 18.54 -8.66 -10.90
N GLU A 295 18.38 -7.40 -10.48
CA GLU A 295 17.78 -7.05 -9.19
C GLU A 295 16.32 -7.55 -9.08
N PHE A 296 15.55 -7.44 -10.17
CA PHE A 296 14.17 -7.93 -10.22
C PHE A 296 14.09 -9.44 -10.06
N ILE A 297 14.96 -10.16 -10.77
CA ILE A 297 15.06 -11.61 -10.70
C ILE A 297 15.57 -12.03 -9.32
N GLY A 298 16.61 -11.41 -8.77
CA GLY A 298 17.08 -11.67 -7.40
C GLY A 298 15.96 -11.55 -6.36
N LYS A 299 15.10 -10.52 -6.48
CA LYS A 299 13.91 -10.34 -5.64
C LYS A 299 12.80 -11.37 -5.86
N LEU A 300 12.76 -12.04 -7.02
CA LEU A 300 11.81 -13.13 -7.28
C LEU A 300 12.30 -14.44 -6.68
N ILE A 301 13.60 -14.70 -6.74
CA ILE A 301 14.22 -15.93 -6.24
C ILE A 301 14.59 -15.82 -4.74
N ASN A 302 14.41 -14.62 -4.16
CA ASN A 302 14.70 -14.28 -2.77
C ASN A 302 16.19 -14.39 -2.42
N TYR A 303 17.04 -13.91 -3.33
CA TYR A 303 18.48 -13.75 -3.12
C TYR A 303 18.79 -12.42 -2.42
N ASP A 304 19.54 -12.51 -1.32
CA ASP A 304 20.05 -11.35 -0.58
C ASP A 304 21.39 -10.84 -1.17
N GLU A 305 21.98 -11.56 -2.12
CA GLU A 305 23.29 -11.28 -2.75
C GLU A 305 23.12 -10.99 -4.25
N ASP A 306 24.11 -10.30 -4.83
CA ASP A 306 24.14 -9.97 -6.26
C ASP A 306 24.27 -11.24 -7.13
N ILE A 307 23.64 -11.26 -8.32
CA ILE A 307 23.64 -12.46 -9.18
C ILE A 307 25.06 -12.87 -9.60
N SER A 308 25.98 -11.91 -9.77
CA SER A 308 27.37 -12.23 -10.09
C SER A 308 28.12 -12.85 -8.90
N GLU A 309 27.81 -12.43 -7.67
CA GLU A 309 28.35 -13.03 -6.45
C GLU A 309 27.76 -14.42 -6.20
N PHE A 310 26.45 -14.59 -6.48
CA PHE A 310 25.77 -15.87 -6.46
C PHE A 310 26.46 -16.90 -7.36
N TRP A 311 26.75 -16.57 -8.62
CA TRP A 311 27.39 -17.52 -9.54
C TRP A 311 28.81 -17.92 -9.11
N LYS A 312 29.55 -17.05 -8.42
CA LYS A 312 30.87 -17.41 -7.87
C LYS A 312 30.73 -18.46 -6.78
N ARG A 313 29.77 -18.26 -5.87
CA ARG A 313 29.49 -19.21 -4.78
C ARG A 313 28.84 -20.50 -5.26
N TYR A 314 28.03 -20.41 -6.32
CA TYR A 314 27.36 -21.56 -6.93
C TYR A 314 28.36 -22.64 -7.35
N ASP A 315 29.51 -22.23 -7.89
CA ASP A 315 30.57 -23.14 -8.32
C ASP A 315 31.39 -23.70 -7.13
N ASP A 316 31.36 -23.05 -5.96
CA ASP A 316 32.17 -23.37 -4.77
C ASP A 316 31.39 -24.11 -3.65
N GLU A 317 30.05 -24.20 -3.75
CA GLU A 317 29.19 -24.81 -2.72
C GLU A 317 28.68 -26.20 -3.15
N ASP A 318 28.61 -27.15 -2.20
CA ASP A 318 28.10 -28.50 -2.47
C ASP A 318 26.59 -28.54 -2.76
N ASN A 319 25.84 -27.48 -2.40
CA ASN A 319 24.38 -27.43 -2.55
C ASN A 319 23.85 -25.99 -2.64
N PRO A 320 24.24 -25.25 -3.68
CA PRO A 320 23.89 -23.85 -3.82
C PRO A 320 22.40 -23.69 -4.17
N PRO A 321 21.81 -22.53 -3.88
CA PRO A 321 20.43 -22.25 -4.27
C PRO A 321 20.28 -22.16 -5.80
N ILE A 322 19.04 -22.28 -6.33
CA ILE A 322 18.77 -22.50 -7.77
C ILE A 322 19.19 -21.29 -8.64
N PRO A 323 20.04 -21.47 -9.67
CA PRO A 323 20.54 -20.36 -10.47
C PRO A 323 19.41 -19.70 -11.26
N PRO A 324 19.50 -18.38 -11.51
CA PRO A 324 18.53 -17.65 -12.33
C PRO A 324 18.24 -18.31 -13.69
N GLY A 325 19.28 -18.86 -14.33
CA GLY A 325 19.18 -19.54 -15.64
C GLY A 325 18.35 -20.82 -15.64
N LEU A 326 18.09 -21.44 -14.47
CA LEU A 326 17.17 -22.58 -14.31
C LEU A 326 15.70 -22.15 -14.22
N LEU A 327 15.44 -20.90 -13.84
CA LEU A 327 14.10 -20.37 -13.60
C LEU A 327 13.55 -19.60 -14.79
N VAL A 328 14.40 -18.93 -15.55
CA VAL A 328 14.01 -18.17 -16.74
C VAL A 328 14.06 -19.07 -17.96
N ARG A 329 12.92 -19.23 -18.65
CA ARG A 329 12.79 -20.09 -19.85
C ARG A 329 12.94 -19.35 -21.15
N GLN A 330 12.54 -18.08 -21.16
CA GLN A 330 12.65 -17.22 -22.34
C GLN A 330 12.54 -15.76 -21.91
N ILE A 331 13.31 -14.90 -22.57
CA ILE A 331 13.18 -13.45 -22.50
C ILE A 331 12.76 -12.93 -23.87
N ILE A 332 11.76 -12.05 -23.89
CA ILE A 332 11.28 -11.38 -25.10
C ILE A 332 11.32 -9.89 -24.85
N VAL A 333 11.99 -9.15 -25.72
CA VAL A 333 11.89 -7.68 -25.75
C VAL A 333 10.83 -7.34 -26.78
N LYS A 334 9.72 -6.76 -26.32
CA LYS A 334 8.58 -6.37 -27.15
C LYS A 334 8.51 -4.86 -27.27
N LYS A 335 8.46 -4.35 -28.50
CA LYS A 335 8.05 -2.97 -28.78
C LYS A 335 6.54 -2.86 -28.67
N LEU A 336 6.05 -1.89 -27.90
CA LEU A 336 4.62 -1.63 -27.74
C LEU A 336 4.09 -0.65 -28.79
N GLY A 337 2.87 -0.89 -29.28
CA GLY A 337 2.19 -0.04 -30.25
C GLY A 337 1.87 1.37 -29.72
N GLU A 338 1.92 2.37 -30.60
CA GLU A 338 1.55 3.74 -30.25
C GLU A 338 0.08 3.88 -29.84
N VAL A 339 -0.16 4.69 -28.81
CA VAL A 339 -1.50 5.05 -28.33
C VAL A 339 -1.93 6.43 -28.82
N GLU A 340 -3.22 6.56 -29.18
CA GLU A 340 -3.76 7.82 -29.74
C GLU A 340 -3.77 8.99 -28.74
N ARG A 341 -3.96 8.70 -27.45
CA ARG A 341 -3.97 9.70 -26.38
C ARG A 341 -2.71 9.56 -25.54
N LYS A 342 -1.82 10.53 -25.67
CA LYS A 342 -0.67 10.72 -24.77
C LYS A 342 -1.10 11.45 -23.49
N ARG A 343 -0.37 11.22 -22.40
CA ARG A 343 -0.51 11.97 -21.16
C ARG A 343 -0.20 13.44 -21.40
N ILE A 344 -0.74 14.30 -20.54
CA ILE A 344 -0.47 15.74 -20.57
C ILE A 344 0.39 15.99 -19.34
N GLU A 345 1.69 15.98 -19.59
CA GLU A 345 2.76 16.13 -18.62
C GLU A 345 3.97 16.69 -19.35
N GLY A 346 4.84 17.38 -18.61
CA GLY A 346 6.14 17.84 -19.08
C GLY A 346 7.25 17.08 -18.37
N GLY A 347 8.41 17.02 -19.01
CA GLY A 347 9.67 16.43 -18.57
C GLY A 347 10.83 17.16 -19.27
N PHE A 348 11.91 16.44 -19.57
CA PHE A 348 13.11 17.00 -20.22
C PHE A 348 12.84 17.57 -21.63
N PHE A 349 13.53 18.65 -22.01
CA PHE A 349 13.47 19.21 -23.37
C PHE A 349 14.51 18.54 -24.26
N GLY A 350 14.11 17.53 -25.03
CA GLY A 350 15.03 16.72 -25.84
C GLY A 350 15.56 17.35 -27.13
N TYR A 351 15.80 18.66 -27.17
CA TYR A 351 16.41 19.35 -28.32
C TYR A 351 17.49 20.35 -27.90
N TYR A 352 18.61 20.39 -28.64
CA TYR A 352 19.57 21.48 -28.56
C TYR A 352 19.20 22.61 -29.51
N LEU A 353 19.50 23.83 -29.09
CA LEU A 353 19.65 24.95 -30.00
C LEU A 353 20.98 24.78 -30.76
N LYS A 354 20.94 24.78 -32.10
CA LYS A 354 22.16 24.65 -32.92
C LYS A 354 23.13 25.79 -32.66
N GLU A 355 24.43 25.51 -32.74
CA GLU A 355 25.51 26.48 -32.50
C GLU A 355 25.40 27.76 -33.36
N GLU A 356 24.87 27.66 -34.58
CA GLU A 356 24.66 28.84 -35.43
C GLU A 356 23.76 29.91 -34.78
N TRP A 357 22.88 29.49 -33.85
CA TRP A 357 21.95 30.30 -33.06
C TRP A 357 22.46 30.59 -31.64
N GLU A 358 23.71 30.26 -31.31
CA GLU A 358 24.28 30.45 -29.96
C GLU A 358 24.11 31.90 -29.45
N CYS A 359 24.16 32.88 -30.34
CA CYS A 359 23.96 34.28 -29.99
C CYS A 359 22.61 34.59 -29.33
N ILE A 360 21.59 33.71 -29.41
CA ILE A 360 20.30 33.84 -28.71
C ILE A 360 20.10 32.79 -27.61
N ALA A 361 21.09 31.91 -27.36
CA ALA A 361 20.99 30.81 -26.39
C ALA A 361 20.65 31.30 -24.98
N SER A 362 21.29 32.38 -24.53
CA SER A 362 21.05 32.99 -23.21
C SER A 362 19.59 33.42 -22.96
N ILE A 363 18.81 33.68 -24.02
CA ILE A 363 17.38 33.99 -23.92
C ILE A 363 16.58 32.74 -23.52
N PHE A 364 17.05 31.56 -23.94
CA PHE A 364 16.33 30.30 -23.80
C PHE A 364 16.87 29.37 -22.71
N GLU A 365 18.05 29.63 -22.15
CA GLU A 365 18.63 28.86 -21.03
C GLU A 365 17.67 28.75 -19.82
N LYS A 366 16.93 29.82 -19.51
CA LYS A 366 15.90 29.81 -18.45
C LYS A 366 14.72 28.87 -18.74
N TYR A 367 14.50 28.49 -20.00
CA TYR A 367 13.51 27.49 -20.37
C TYR A 367 14.13 26.10 -20.51
N GLN A 368 15.34 25.89 -20.00
CA GLN A 368 16.09 24.62 -20.12
C GLN A 368 16.30 24.18 -21.57
N ILE A 369 16.51 25.15 -22.45
CA ILE A 369 16.84 24.95 -23.85
C ILE A 369 18.29 25.42 -24.02
N TYR A 370 19.18 24.47 -24.27
CA TYR A 370 20.62 24.69 -24.26
C TYR A 370 21.24 24.43 -25.64
N THR A 371 22.44 24.95 -25.85
CA THR A 371 23.36 24.44 -26.89
C THR A 371 24.07 23.19 -26.36
N LYS A 372 24.64 22.36 -27.24
CA LYS A 372 25.25 21.08 -26.85
C LYS A 372 26.31 21.19 -25.74
N ASN A 373 27.09 22.27 -25.70
CA ASN A 373 28.19 22.45 -24.75
C ASN A 373 27.78 23.13 -23.43
N THR A 374 26.51 23.51 -23.26
CA THR A 374 26.05 24.35 -22.12
C THR A 374 25.07 23.65 -21.18
N ILE A 375 24.78 22.37 -21.40
CA ILE A 375 23.78 21.62 -20.63
C ILE A 375 24.23 21.48 -19.18
N ARG A 376 23.26 21.63 -18.26
CA ARG A 376 23.44 21.46 -16.83
C ARG A 376 22.44 20.42 -16.33
N LEU A 377 22.76 19.76 -15.21
CA LEU A 377 21.84 18.90 -14.46
C LEU A 377 20.44 19.53 -14.42
N SER A 378 19.48 18.91 -15.10
CA SER A 378 18.21 19.56 -15.39
C SER A 378 17.19 19.28 -14.29
N GLU A 379 16.78 20.35 -13.61
CA GLU A 379 15.63 20.36 -12.71
C GLU A 379 14.35 19.93 -13.46
N ASN A 380 13.37 19.35 -12.78
CA ASN A 380 12.07 19.04 -13.39
C ASN A 380 11.47 20.30 -14.04
N CYS A 381 11.06 20.25 -15.31
CA CYS A 381 10.65 21.45 -16.06
C CYS A 381 9.48 22.23 -15.44
N PHE A 382 8.59 21.54 -14.72
CA PHE A 382 7.54 22.20 -13.96
C PHE A 382 8.15 23.07 -12.86
N VAL A 383 9.09 22.52 -12.10
CA VAL A 383 9.78 23.23 -11.02
C VAL A 383 10.63 24.37 -11.57
N ASN A 384 11.34 24.17 -12.68
CA ASN A 384 12.05 25.24 -13.36
C ASN A 384 11.11 26.38 -13.79
N CYS A 385 9.91 26.08 -14.29
CA CYS A 385 8.94 27.13 -14.61
C CYS A 385 8.46 27.88 -13.36
N LEU A 386 8.29 27.21 -12.23
CA LEU A 386 7.96 27.86 -10.97
C LEU A 386 9.08 28.81 -10.55
N LYS A 387 10.34 28.35 -10.58
CA LYS A 387 11.54 29.14 -10.31
C LYS A 387 11.60 30.41 -11.17
N GLU A 388 11.56 30.23 -12.48
CA GLU A 388 11.71 31.32 -13.45
C GLU A 388 10.49 32.24 -13.53
N SER A 389 9.37 31.86 -12.91
CA SER A 389 8.20 32.73 -12.84
C SER A 389 8.40 33.90 -11.87
N GLY A 390 9.30 33.75 -10.88
CA GLY A 390 9.45 34.69 -9.76
C GLY A 390 8.21 34.83 -8.88
N VAL A 391 7.20 33.96 -9.05
CA VAL A 391 5.95 33.98 -8.28
C VAL A 391 6.06 33.16 -7.01
N ILE A 392 6.90 32.12 -7.02
CA ILE A 392 7.12 31.20 -5.91
C ILE A 392 8.43 31.59 -5.24
N ASP A 393 8.41 31.71 -3.91
CA ASP A 393 9.61 31.95 -3.10
C ASP A 393 10.53 30.71 -3.09
N ASP A 394 11.82 30.93 -2.86
CA ASP A 394 12.85 29.86 -2.92
C ASP A 394 12.57 28.70 -1.94
N ILE A 395 11.93 29.01 -0.80
CA ILE A 395 11.62 28.06 0.27
C ILE A 395 10.49 27.10 -0.19
N SER A 396 9.40 27.66 -0.70
CA SER A 396 8.31 26.91 -1.33
C SER A 396 8.83 26.06 -2.49
N LEU A 397 9.74 26.60 -3.31
CA LEU A 397 10.31 25.92 -4.45
C LEU A 397 11.11 24.67 -4.04
N GLU A 398 11.96 24.77 -3.02
CA GLU A 398 12.74 23.63 -2.51
C GLU A 398 11.83 22.52 -1.95
N THR A 399 10.74 22.89 -1.28
CA THR A 399 9.75 21.91 -0.81
C THR A 399 9.04 21.21 -1.97
N ILE A 400 8.74 21.94 -3.05
CA ILE A 400 8.15 21.35 -4.25
C ILE A 400 9.15 20.37 -4.90
N ARG A 401 10.45 20.70 -4.94
CA ARG A 401 11.51 19.78 -5.41
C ARG A 401 11.49 18.47 -4.63
N SER A 402 11.53 18.53 -3.30
CA SER A 402 11.59 17.33 -2.46
C SER A 402 10.34 16.46 -2.57
N MET A 403 9.19 17.08 -2.83
CA MET A 403 7.89 16.42 -3.02
C MET A 403 7.78 15.67 -4.34
N ILE A 404 8.40 16.14 -5.42
CA ILE A 404 8.32 15.52 -6.76
C ILE A 404 9.34 14.39 -6.87
N LYS A 405 8.86 13.15 -7.06
CA LYS A 405 9.71 11.96 -7.21
C LYS A 405 9.78 11.44 -8.65
N GLY A 406 8.95 11.96 -9.55
CA GLY A 406 8.91 11.54 -10.96
C GLY A 406 9.69 12.48 -11.89
N GLN A 407 10.19 11.93 -13.01
CA GLN A 407 10.78 12.73 -14.10
C GLN A 407 9.73 13.62 -14.79
N THR A 408 8.46 13.20 -14.77
CA THR A 408 7.32 13.95 -15.30
C THR A 408 6.30 14.21 -14.21
N ILE A 409 5.45 15.23 -14.41
CA ILE A 409 4.35 15.52 -13.50
C ILE A 409 3.02 15.66 -14.25
N SER A 410 2.02 14.88 -13.80
CA SER A 410 0.69 14.94 -14.38
C SER A 410 -0.08 16.19 -13.93
N LYS A 411 -1.05 16.63 -14.76
CA LYS A 411 -2.00 17.70 -14.40
C LYS A 411 -2.71 17.50 -13.06
N LYS A 412 -3.00 16.24 -12.68
CA LYS A 412 -3.62 15.91 -11.39
C LYS A 412 -2.71 16.28 -10.22
N ASN A 413 -1.40 16.03 -10.36
CA ASN A 413 -0.42 16.34 -9.33
C ASN A 413 -0.04 17.82 -9.33
N ILE A 414 0.02 18.48 -10.50
CA ILE A 414 0.11 19.95 -10.58
C ILE A 414 -1.04 20.60 -9.81
N LYS A 415 -2.28 20.10 -9.98
CA LYS A 415 -3.44 20.61 -9.25
C LYS A 415 -3.25 20.54 -7.73
N LYS A 416 -2.74 19.41 -7.22
CA LYS A 416 -2.46 19.24 -5.79
C LYS A 416 -1.39 20.24 -5.30
N ILE A 417 -0.35 20.48 -6.10
CA ILE A 417 0.71 21.45 -5.76
C ILE A 417 0.13 22.87 -5.78
N CYS A 418 -0.61 23.25 -6.82
CA CYS A 418 -1.32 24.54 -6.89
C CYS A 418 -2.19 24.80 -5.66
N GLU A 419 -2.99 23.81 -5.26
CA GLU A 419 -3.87 23.90 -4.07
C GLU A 419 -3.06 24.00 -2.78
N LYS A 420 -1.95 23.25 -2.66
CA LYS A 420 -1.11 23.22 -1.46
C LYS A 420 -0.34 24.52 -1.25
N TYR A 421 0.25 25.08 -2.30
CA TYR A 421 1.13 26.26 -2.23
C TYR A 421 0.43 27.57 -2.63
N GLY A 422 -0.88 27.54 -2.89
CA GLY A 422 -1.68 28.75 -3.09
C GLY A 422 -1.37 29.49 -4.39
N PHE A 423 -1.27 28.78 -5.52
CA PHE A 423 -1.10 29.41 -6.84
C PHE A 423 -1.90 28.69 -7.93
N ARG A 424 -2.06 29.35 -9.08
CA ARG A 424 -2.73 28.81 -10.26
C ARG A 424 -1.76 28.66 -11.42
N VAL A 425 -2.01 27.66 -12.25
CA VAL A 425 -1.31 27.47 -13.52
C VAL A 425 -2.30 27.68 -14.67
N GLU A 426 -2.07 28.69 -15.50
CA GLU A 426 -2.70 28.78 -16.82
C GLU A 426 -1.87 27.93 -17.78
N LEU A 427 -2.33 26.71 -18.05
CA LEU A 427 -1.64 25.80 -18.96
C LEU A 427 -2.22 25.93 -20.38
N LYS A 428 -1.35 26.28 -21.34
CA LYS A 428 -1.63 26.18 -22.77
C LYS A 428 -0.86 25.03 -23.40
N TYR A 429 -1.49 24.33 -24.32
CA TYR A 429 -0.86 23.22 -25.03
C TYR A 429 -1.62 22.86 -26.31
N TYR A 430 -0.95 22.22 -27.26
CA TYR A 430 -1.60 21.72 -28.48
C TYR A 430 -2.48 20.50 -28.21
N ARG A 431 -3.71 20.50 -28.71
CA ARG A 431 -4.67 19.39 -28.55
C ARG A 431 -4.27 18.17 -29.37
N ASP A 432 -3.80 18.40 -30.59
CA ASP A 432 -3.50 17.42 -31.64
C ASP A 432 -2.00 17.36 -31.97
N LYS A 433 -1.58 16.30 -32.68
CA LYS A 433 -0.20 16.12 -33.17
C LYS A 433 0.18 17.19 -34.22
N GLU A 434 -0.81 17.81 -34.88
CA GLU A 434 -0.60 18.79 -35.94
C GLU A 434 -0.36 20.22 -35.44
N GLU A 435 -0.34 20.44 -34.12
CA GLU A 435 -0.06 21.75 -33.49
C GLU A 435 -1.03 22.87 -33.94
N LYS A 436 -2.25 22.52 -34.35
CA LYS A 436 -3.22 23.49 -34.91
C LYS A 436 -4.13 24.12 -33.86
N VAL A 437 -4.53 23.34 -32.85
CA VAL A 437 -5.51 23.79 -31.86
C VAL A 437 -4.87 23.92 -30.48
N ILE A 438 -4.70 25.15 -30.01
CA ILE A 438 -4.23 25.43 -28.64
C ILE A 438 -5.41 25.33 -27.68
N LYS A 439 -5.32 24.40 -26.72
CA LYS A 439 -6.23 24.36 -25.57
C LYS A 439 -5.64 25.19 -24.44
N LYS A 440 -6.51 25.86 -23.69
CA LYS A 440 -6.19 26.60 -22.47
C LYS A 440 -6.98 26.01 -21.32
N GLU A 441 -6.32 25.73 -20.21
CA GLU A 441 -6.93 25.29 -18.96
C GLU A 441 -6.32 26.07 -17.79
N ILE A 442 -7.09 26.28 -16.74
CA ILE A 442 -6.60 26.82 -15.47
C ILE A 442 -6.61 25.68 -14.47
N ILE A 443 -5.47 25.48 -13.81
CA ILE A 443 -5.25 24.46 -12.79
C ILE A 443 -5.02 25.18 -11.46
N GLY A 444 -5.61 24.68 -10.38
CA GLY A 444 -5.65 25.38 -9.09
C GLY A 444 -6.89 26.26 -8.94
N THR A 445 -7.18 26.67 -7.71
CA THR A 445 -8.38 27.44 -7.35
C THR A 445 -8.07 28.90 -7.05
N GLU A 446 -6.94 29.19 -6.39
CA GLU A 446 -6.63 30.50 -5.79
C GLU A 446 -5.16 30.92 -6.00
N GLY A 447 -4.87 32.21 -5.80
CA GLY A 447 -3.51 32.77 -5.89
C GLY A 447 -3.07 33.26 -7.27
N ASN A 448 -1.80 33.63 -7.36
CA ASN A 448 -1.19 34.19 -8.58
C ASN A 448 -1.18 33.17 -9.73
N ILE A 449 -1.33 33.65 -10.97
CA ILE A 449 -1.36 32.79 -12.15
C ILE A 449 0.02 32.74 -12.79
N ILE A 450 0.64 31.57 -12.75
CA ILE A 450 1.82 31.24 -13.55
C ILE A 450 1.34 30.76 -14.92
N ARG A 451 1.75 31.46 -15.97
CA ARG A 451 1.32 31.16 -17.34
C ARG A 451 2.34 30.23 -17.96
N MET A 452 1.93 29.00 -18.24
CA MET A 452 2.81 27.96 -18.79
C MET A 452 2.35 27.54 -20.18
N PHE A 453 3.30 27.13 -21.00
CA PHE A 453 3.05 26.43 -22.25
C PHE A 453 3.69 25.05 -22.16
N LEU A 454 2.95 24.00 -22.51
CA LEU A 454 3.50 22.66 -22.65
C LEU A 454 3.71 22.36 -24.13
N PHE A 455 4.98 22.23 -24.51
CA PHE A 455 5.34 21.62 -25.78
C PHE A 455 4.98 20.15 -25.76
N ARG A 456 4.49 19.66 -26.90
CA ARG A 456 4.14 18.25 -27.10
C ARG A 456 4.87 17.68 -28.30
N TRP A 457 6.08 18.19 -28.52
CA TRP A 457 6.96 17.74 -29.59
C TRP A 457 7.36 16.28 -29.35
N LYS A 458 7.77 15.59 -30.42
CA LYS A 458 8.44 14.30 -30.31
C LYS A 458 9.67 14.53 -29.40
N ASN A 459 9.86 13.75 -28.34
CA ASN A 459 11.04 13.89 -27.44
C ASN A 459 11.20 15.23 -26.67
N GLY A 460 10.24 16.15 -26.73
CA GLY A 460 10.36 17.48 -26.09
C GLY A 460 9.10 17.88 -25.35
N GLN A 461 8.51 16.94 -24.60
CA GLN A 461 7.37 17.26 -23.73
C GLN A 461 7.89 18.11 -22.59
N HIS A 462 7.67 19.42 -22.64
CA HIS A 462 8.38 20.33 -21.75
C HIS A 462 7.52 21.54 -21.39
N TYR A 463 7.51 21.89 -20.11
CA TYR A 463 6.88 23.10 -19.64
C TYR A 463 7.82 24.29 -19.81
N ILE A 464 7.30 25.41 -20.32
CA ILE A 464 7.98 26.70 -20.32
C ILE A 464 7.06 27.80 -19.80
N ASN A 465 7.62 28.89 -19.30
CA ASN A 465 6.86 30.09 -19.00
C ASN A 465 6.42 30.80 -20.30
N ASN A 466 5.13 31.17 -20.37
CA ASN A 466 4.50 31.78 -21.53
C ASN A 466 4.53 33.31 -21.47
N GLU A 467 5.73 33.84 -21.38
CA GLU A 467 6.04 35.27 -21.29
C GLU A 467 6.51 35.85 -22.64
N LYS A 468 6.71 37.17 -22.70
CA LYS A 468 7.29 37.83 -23.89
C LYS A 468 8.82 37.77 -23.81
N ILE A 469 9.46 37.54 -24.95
CA ILE A 469 10.92 37.53 -25.09
C ILE A 469 11.37 38.58 -26.11
N PRO A 470 12.61 39.08 -26.07
CA PRO A 470 13.07 40.18 -26.90
C PRO A 470 13.30 39.82 -28.37
N LEU A 471 12.58 38.86 -28.94
CA LEU A 471 12.68 38.43 -30.34
C LEU A 471 11.42 38.78 -31.12
N THR A 472 11.57 39.08 -32.41
CA THR A 472 10.46 39.24 -33.36
C THR A 472 10.43 38.12 -34.39
N THR A 473 9.30 37.95 -35.08
CA THR A 473 9.23 37.06 -36.25
C THR A 473 10.23 37.47 -37.33
N PHE A 474 10.41 38.78 -37.53
CA PHE A 474 11.30 39.29 -38.58
C PHE A 474 12.76 38.96 -38.28
N PHE A 475 13.21 39.10 -37.03
CA PHE A 475 14.57 38.75 -36.65
C PHE A 475 14.87 37.28 -36.90
N ILE A 476 13.99 36.37 -36.43
CA ILE A 476 14.21 34.92 -36.56
C ILE A 476 14.26 34.52 -38.04
N LYS A 477 13.31 35.00 -38.86
CA LYS A 477 13.26 34.67 -40.30
C LYS A 477 14.39 35.26 -41.14
N ASN A 478 14.99 36.37 -40.70
CA ASN A 478 16.08 37.04 -41.41
C ASN A 478 17.40 36.94 -40.62
N PHE A 479 17.53 35.94 -39.75
CA PHE A 479 18.65 35.80 -38.83
C PHE A 479 20.00 35.81 -39.54
N LYS A 480 20.15 35.03 -40.62
CA LYS A 480 21.38 34.93 -41.41
C LYS A 480 21.79 36.27 -42.02
N GLU A 481 20.83 37.03 -42.56
CA GLU A 481 21.08 38.35 -43.14
C GLU A 481 21.50 39.37 -42.08
N ILE A 482 20.80 39.39 -40.95
CA ILE A 482 21.09 40.31 -39.84
C ILE A 482 22.43 39.98 -39.19
N LYS A 483 22.74 38.69 -38.99
CA LYS A 483 24.03 38.23 -38.45
C LYS A 483 25.19 38.67 -39.34
N LYS A 484 25.10 38.40 -40.66
CA LYS A 484 26.09 38.85 -41.64
C LYS A 484 26.26 40.38 -41.63
N TYR A 485 25.17 41.13 -41.60
CA TYR A 485 25.24 42.60 -41.48
C TYR A 485 25.96 43.05 -40.20
N CYS A 486 25.69 42.39 -39.06
CA CYS A 486 26.34 42.70 -37.80
C CYS A 486 27.85 42.41 -37.85
N GLU A 487 28.25 41.28 -38.44
CA GLU A 487 29.65 40.90 -38.63
C GLU A 487 30.39 41.90 -39.55
N GLU A 488 29.82 42.22 -40.72
CA GLU A 488 30.38 43.16 -41.70
C GLU A 488 30.52 44.59 -41.15
N ASN A 489 29.65 44.99 -40.21
CA ASN A 489 29.62 46.33 -39.65
C ASN A 489 30.14 46.39 -38.21
N ASN A 490 30.74 45.31 -37.69
CA ASN A 490 31.22 45.17 -36.31
C ASN A 490 30.20 45.61 -35.24
N LYS A 491 28.93 45.18 -35.39
CA LYS A 491 27.82 45.52 -34.50
C LYS A 491 27.43 44.35 -33.62
N ASN A 492 27.00 44.65 -32.39
CA ASN A 492 26.46 43.64 -31.48
C ASN A 492 25.04 43.22 -31.91
N ILE A 493 24.85 41.94 -32.22
CA ILE A 493 23.58 41.37 -32.72
C ILE A 493 22.42 41.52 -31.74
N ASN A 494 22.68 41.65 -30.43
CA ASN A 494 21.66 41.80 -29.39
C ASN A 494 20.83 43.08 -29.58
N LYS A 495 21.40 44.11 -30.23
CA LYS A 495 20.69 45.35 -30.58
C LYS A 495 19.63 45.14 -31.67
N TYR A 496 19.66 44.00 -32.39
CA TYR A 496 18.81 43.71 -33.55
C TYR A 496 17.73 42.66 -33.27
N TYR A 497 17.68 42.06 -32.07
CA TYR A 497 16.66 41.06 -31.74
C TYR A 497 15.22 41.56 -31.94
N LEU A 498 15.01 42.86 -31.73
CA LEU A 498 13.71 43.53 -31.86
C LEU A 498 13.43 44.11 -33.25
N THR A 499 14.26 43.80 -34.24
CA THR A 499 14.07 44.28 -35.62
C THR A 499 12.74 43.78 -36.17
N TYR A 500 11.90 44.65 -36.72
CA TYR A 500 10.60 44.24 -37.28
C TYR A 500 10.46 44.51 -38.78
N ARG A 501 11.35 45.33 -39.36
CA ARG A 501 11.47 45.57 -40.79
C ARG A 501 12.83 46.16 -41.15
N LYS A 502 13.17 46.09 -42.43
CA LYS A 502 14.32 46.77 -43.05
C LYS A 502 13.80 47.92 -43.93
N ARG A 503 14.35 49.13 -43.76
CA ARG A 503 14.00 50.33 -44.53
C ARG A 503 15.27 51.10 -44.89
N ASN A 504 15.48 51.41 -46.17
CA ASN A 504 16.64 52.14 -46.68
C ASN A 504 17.99 51.58 -46.18
N GLY A 505 18.16 50.25 -46.17
CA GLY A 505 19.38 49.60 -45.67
C GLY A 505 19.55 49.60 -44.14
N CYS A 506 18.66 50.25 -43.40
CA CYS A 506 18.66 50.29 -41.93
C CYS A 506 17.60 49.33 -41.35
N TYR A 507 17.94 48.67 -40.24
CA TYR A 507 17.02 47.81 -39.50
C TYR A 507 16.32 48.61 -38.42
N GLU A 508 14.99 48.64 -38.45
CA GLU A 508 14.18 49.33 -37.44
C GLU A 508 13.73 48.35 -36.35
N THR A 509 13.88 48.75 -35.08
CA THR A 509 13.52 47.94 -33.89
C THR A 509 12.25 48.46 -33.22
N LEU A 510 11.38 47.56 -32.73
CA LEU A 510 10.15 47.96 -32.04
C LEU A 510 9.79 47.01 -30.89
N LEU A 511 9.74 47.52 -29.67
CA LEU A 511 9.48 46.72 -28.45
C LEU A 511 8.10 46.04 -28.45
N GLN A 512 7.09 46.70 -29.03
CA GLN A 512 5.72 46.18 -29.09
C GLN A 512 5.58 44.91 -29.96
N ARG A 513 6.61 44.58 -30.77
CA ARG A 513 6.63 43.41 -31.66
C ARG A 513 7.23 42.15 -31.04
N GLN A 514 7.57 42.17 -29.75
CA GLN A 514 8.06 41.02 -29.01
C GLN A 514 7.13 39.80 -29.13
N LEU A 515 7.74 38.65 -29.39
CA LEU A 515 7.07 37.36 -29.42
C LEU A 515 6.86 36.80 -28.01
N LYS A 516 5.88 35.93 -27.88
CA LYS A 516 5.80 35.04 -26.72
C LYS A 516 6.84 33.92 -26.86
N ALA A 517 7.43 33.47 -25.76
CA ALA A 517 8.47 32.43 -25.73
C ALA A 517 8.08 31.21 -26.58
N PHE A 518 6.89 30.66 -26.36
CA PHE A 518 6.43 29.50 -27.13
C PHE A 518 6.33 29.75 -28.63
N ARG A 519 5.97 30.98 -29.04
CA ARG A 519 5.83 31.35 -30.45
C ARG A 519 7.19 31.53 -31.11
N ALA A 520 8.15 32.09 -30.39
CA ALA A 520 9.53 32.21 -30.88
C ALA A 520 10.18 30.83 -31.05
N ILE A 521 10.05 29.95 -30.05
CA ILE A 521 10.53 28.56 -30.13
C ILE A 521 9.85 27.80 -31.29
N GLN A 522 8.55 28.04 -31.52
CA GLN A 522 7.87 27.47 -32.69
C GLN A 522 8.48 27.95 -34.02
N ILE A 523 8.69 29.27 -34.18
CA ILE A 523 9.28 29.82 -35.41
C ILE A 523 10.73 29.33 -35.57
N LEU A 524 11.50 29.23 -34.48
CA LEU A 524 12.85 28.66 -34.50
C LEU A 524 12.86 27.21 -34.97
N LYS A 525 11.89 26.40 -34.54
CA LYS A 525 11.70 25.03 -35.06
C LYS A 525 11.35 25.02 -36.54
N GLU A 526 10.50 25.94 -36.99
CA GLU A 526 10.15 26.11 -38.42
C GLU A 526 11.38 26.51 -39.26
N GLU A 527 12.30 27.32 -38.73
CA GLU A 527 13.56 27.74 -39.37
C GLU A 527 14.71 26.73 -39.17
N GLY A 528 14.44 25.56 -38.58
CA GLY A 528 15.43 24.49 -38.41
C GLY A 528 16.52 24.76 -37.35
N ALA A 529 16.24 25.61 -36.36
CA ALA A 529 17.20 26.03 -35.32
C ALA A 529 17.47 24.96 -34.24
N PHE A 530 16.69 23.88 -34.20
CA PHE A 530 16.85 22.81 -33.21
C PHE A 530 17.45 21.56 -33.84
N GLU A 531 18.29 20.89 -33.07
CA GLU A 531 18.74 19.52 -33.32
C GLU A 531 18.31 18.63 -32.15
N GLU A 532 18.06 17.36 -32.42
CA GLU A 532 17.58 16.43 -31.41
C GLU A 532 18.72 16.00 -30.49
N ILE A 533 18.47 15.95 -29.18
CA ILE A 533 19.46 15.49 -28.21
C ILE A 533 19.69 13.99 -28.39
N SER A 534 20.96 13.59 -28.49
CA SER A 534 21.34 12.19 -28.55
C SER A 534 21.24 11.53 -27.16
N LYS A 535 21.01 10.23 -27.11
CA LYS A 535 20.96 9.52 -25.83
C LYS A 535 22.32 9.43 -25.13
N GLU A 536 23.41 9.35 -25.90
CA GLU A 536 24.78 9.41 -25.41
C GLU A 536 24.99 10.67 -24.55
N ASP A 537 24.51 11.81 -25.04
CA ASP A 537 24.59 13.08 -24.31
C ASP A 537 23.73 13.08 -23.03
N ILE A 538 22.58 12.37 -23.03
CA ILE A 538 21.70 12.27 -21.86
C ILE A 538 22.35 11.43 -20.74
N ILE A 539 22.99 10.32 -21.11
CA ILE A 539 23.62 9.38 -20.18
C ILE A 539 24.89 9.99 -19.59
N THR A 540 25.77 10.54 -20.44
CA THR A 540 27.05 11.16 -20.03
C THR A 540 26.87 12.35 -19.10
N GLN A 541 25.75 13.05 -19.19
CA GLN A 541 25.48 14.27 -18.40
C GLN A 541 24.58 14.03 -17.19
N HIS A 542 24.24 12.78 -16.87
CA HIS A 542 23.44 12.37 -15.69
C HIS A 542 22.18 13.23 -15.46
N LEU A 543 21.39 13.49 -16.51
CA LEU A 543 20.45 14.63 -16.54
C LEU A 543 19.25 14.60 -15.58
N TYR A 544 19.07 13.57 -14.74
CA TYR A 544 18.19 13.59 -13.57
C TYR A 544 18.40 12.34 -12.69
N ASP A 545 18.82 12.51 -11.43
CA ASP A 545 18.85 11.43 -10.44
C ASP A 545 18.28 11.93 -9.11
N ALA A 546 16.95 11.83 -8.97
CA ALA A 546 16.25 12.25 -7.76
C ALA A 546 16.63 11.42 -6.52
N ASP A 547 17.19 10.22 -6.71
CA ASP A 547 17.62 9.32 -5.62
C ASP A 547 19.01 9.72 -5.07
N LYS A 548 19.77 10.55 -5.81
CA LYS A 548 21.04 11.14 -5.37
C LYS A 548 20.92 12.48 -4.64
N LEU A 549 19.71 13.06 -4.56
CA LEU A 549 19.48 14.25 -3.74
C LEU A 549 19.53 13.83 -2.26
N GLN A 550 20.70 13.94 -1.64
CA GLN A 550 20.84 13.82 -0.19
C GLN A 550 19.87 14.79 0.48
N VAL A 551 19.09 14.30 1.46
CA VAL A 551 18.20 15.15 2.26
C VAL A 551 19.09 16.04 3.13
N LYS A 552 19.34 17.26 2.67
CA LYS A 552 19.98 18.32 3.46
C LYS A 552 18.86 19.18 4.04
N LEU A 553 18.81 19.32 5.36
CA LEU A 553 17.80 20.16 6.00
C LEU A 553 18.35 21.58 6.10
N THR A 554 18.11 22.40 5.08
CA THR A 554 18.61 23.79 5.05
C THR A 554 17.66 24.77 5.73
N GLU A 555 16.36 24.56 5.60
CA GLU A 555 15.30 25.40 6.18
C GLU A 555 14.02 24.58 6.38
N ILE A 556 13.13 25.05 7.26
CA ILE A 556 11.82 24.46 7.52
C ILE A 556 10.74 25.34 6.88
N THR A 557 9.84 24.73 6.11
CA THR A 557 8.82 25.48 5.39
C THR A 557 7.42 25.27 5.98
N PRO A 558 6.48 26.25 5.87
CA PRO A 558 5.11 26.10 6.36
C PRO A 558 4.32 24.94 5.73
N TYR A 559 4.85 24.34 4.67
CA TYR A 559 4.25 23.23 3.94
C TYR A 559 4.78 21.87 4.38
N GLU A 560 5.83 21.82 5.20
CA GLU A 560 6.42 20.59 5.73
C GLU A 560 5.85 20.19 7.08
N TYR A 561 5.04 21.06 7.69
CA TYR A 561 4.30 20.76 8.90
C TYR A 561 2.85 21.21 8.76
N LYS A 562 1.97 20.61 9.55
CA LYS A 562 0.57 21.07 9.72
C LYS A 562 0.06 20.58 11.07
N ILE A 563 -0.98 21.23 11.58
CA ILE A 563 -1.64 20.80 12.82
C ILE A 563 -2.20 19.37 12.63
N CYS A 564 -2.06 18.57 13.67
CA CYS A 564 -2.59 17.22 13.73
C CYS A 564 -4.10 17.27 13.93
N GLU A 565 -4.84 17.07 12.83
CA GLU A 565 -6.30 17.09 12.86
C GLU A 565 -6.88 15.67 12.78
N SER A 566 -7.86 15.37 13.63
CA SER A 566 -8.72 14.20 13.46
C SER A 566 -9.83 14.52 12.46
N LYS A 567 -9.91 13.76 11.35
CA LYS A 567 -11.08 13.83 10.47
C LYS A 567 -12.20 13.02 11.10
N GLU A 568 -13.41 13.56 11.13
CA GLU A 568 -14.59 12.76 11.44
C GLU A 568 -14.66 11.56 10.49
N ILE A 569 -14.53 10.37 11.07
CA ILE A 569 -14.87 9.15 10.37
C ILE A 569 -16.39 9.10 10.32
N ARG A 570 -16.95 9.24 9.11
CA ARG A 570 -18.39 9.04 8.90
C ARG A 570 -18.76 7.65 9.42
N GLU A 571 -19.70 7.60 10.37
CA GLU A 571 -20.32 6.34 10.76
C GLU A 571 -20.95 5.72 9.51
N MET A 572 -20.35 4.63 9.04
CA MET A 572 -20.89 3.85 7.94
C MET A 572 -21.55 2.63 8.56
N GLU A 573 -22.86 2.71 8.78
CA GLU A 573 -23.61 1.52 9.15
C GLU A 573 -23.81 0.65 7.90
N TYR A 574 -23.20 -0.53 7.90
CA TYR A 574 -23.38 -1.50 6.83
C TYR A 574 -24.62 -2.34 7.12
N GLU A 575 -25.62 -2.23 6.25
CA GLU A 575 -26.83 -3.05 6.37
C GLU A 575 -26.52 -4.54 6.13
N ASN A 576 -25.69 -4.82 5.11
CA ASN A 576 -25.36 -6.15 4.60
C ASN A 576 -23.92 -6.55 5.01
N VAL A 577 -23.79 -7.09 6.22
CA VAL A 577 -22.53 -7.59 6.80
C VAL A 577 -22.52 -9.11 6.81
N PHE A 578 -21.44 -9.68 6.29
CA PHE A 578 -21.23 -11.12 6.16
C PHE A 578 -19.89 -11.56 6.75
N TYR A 579 -19.79 -12.83 7.09
CA TYR A 579 -18.59 -13.52 7.55
C TYR A 579 -18.44 -14.78 6.72
N ALA A 580 -17.23 -15.11 6.30
CA ALA A 580 -17.01 -16.29 5.46
C ALA A 580 -15.64 -16.90 5.69
N ASP A 581 -15.49 -18.14 5.24
CA ASP A 581 -14.26 -18.93 5.26
C ASP A 581 -14.28 -19.94 4.11
N PHE A 582 -13.11 -20.26 3.52
CA PHE A 582 -12.99 -21.26 2.46
C PHE A 582 -12.30 -22.54 2.96
N GLU A 583 -12.78 -23.68 2.47
CA GLU A 583 -12.01 -24.92 2.47
C GLU A 583 -11.46 -25.23 1.08
N CYS A 584 -10.22 -25.69 1.06
CA CYS A 584 -9.44 -25.89 -0.15
C CYS A 584 -8.82 -27.28 -0.20
N MET A 585 -8.74 -27.86 -1.40
CA MET A 585 -7.84 -28.97 -1.67
C MET A 585 -6.41 -28.39 -1.65
N VAL A 586 -5.58 -28.87 -0.73
CA VAL A 586 -4.24 -28.31 -0.48
C VAL A 586 -3.11 -29.10 -1.15
N LYS A 587 -3.44 -30.28 -1.68
CA LYS A 587 -2.51 -31.12 -2.47
C LYS A 587 -2.50 -30.72 -3.94
N GLY A 588 -1.32 -30.73 -4.55
CA GLY A 588 -1.11 -30.42 -5.96
C GLY A 588 -0.28 -29.15 -6.17
N GLU A 589 -0.28 -28.62 -7.39
CA GLU A 589 0.53 -27.44 -7.74
C GLU A 589 0.10 -26.18 -6.97
N HIS A 590 -1.20 -26.02 -6.71
CA HIS A 590 -1.78 -24.90 -6.01
C HIS A 590 -3.08 -25.30 -5.31
N HIS A 591 -3.48 -24.53 -4.31
CA HIS A 591 -4.69 -24.76 -3.54
C HIS A 591 -5.93 -24.42 -4.36
N ILE A 592 -6.95 -25.28 -4.28
CA ILE A 592 -8.19 -25.14 -5.06
C ILE A 592 -9.37 -25.05 -4.08
N PRO A 593 -10.10 -23.92 -4.03
CA PRO A 593 -11.27 -23.79 -3.17
C PRO A 593 -12.40 -24.69 -3.65
N PHE A 594 -13.03 -25.42 -2.74
CA PHE A 594 -14.17 -26.28 -3.05
C PHE A 594 -15.37 -26.08 -2.11
N CYS A 595 -15.21 -25.37 -1.01
CA CYS A 595 -16.32 -25.02 -0.12
C CYS A 595 -16.13 -23.59 0.36
N VAL A 596 -17.21 -22.81 0.40
CA VAL A 596 -17.27 -21.55 1.15
C VAL A 596 -18.58 -21.47 1.89
N VAL A 597 -18.49 -21.22 3.18
CA VAL A 597 -19.64 -20.91 4.02
C VAL A 597 -19.69 -19.41 4.24
N VAL A 598 -20.88 -18.83 4.13
CA VAL A 598 -21.14 -17.44 4.48
C VAL A 598 -22.26 -17.34 5.49
N ILE A 599 -22.07 -16.53 6.52
CA ILE A 599 -23.08 -16.23 7.54
C ILE A 599 -23.29 -14.72 7.60
N ASP A 600 -24.54 -14.27 7.55
CA ASP A 600 -24.89 -12.86 7.73
C ASP A 600 -24.84 -12.44 9.22
N LYS A 601 -24.99 -11.14 9.48
CA LYS A 601 -25.01 -10.61 10.86
C LYS A 601 -26.08 -11.24 11.76
N LYS A 602 -27.21 -11.71 11.20
CA LYS A 602 -28.34 -12.30 11.92
C LYS A 602 -28.15 -13.81 12.18
N GLY A 603 -27.12 -14.43 11.61
CA GLY A 603 -26.86 -15.86 11.71
C GLY A 603 -27.51 -16.69 10.59
N VAL A 604 -28.09 -16.06 9.56
CA VAL A 604 -28.54 -16.77 8.37
C VAL A 604 -27.33 -17.16 7.56
N TRP A 605 -27.19 -18.44 7.27
CA TRP A 605 -26.03 -18.99 6.58
C TRP A 605 -26.41 -19.59 5.23
N ASN A 606 -25.43 -19.63 4.35
CA ASN A 606 -25.50 -20.33 3.07
C ASN A 606 -24.14 -20.98 2.79
N THR A 607 -24.15 -22.03 1.98
CA THR A 607 -22.93 -22.76 1.60
C THR A 607 -22.91 -22.96 0.10
N PHE A 608 -21.74 -22.75 -0.49
CA PHE A 608 -21.47 -23.02 -1.90
C PHE A 608 -20.39 -24.09 -1.97
N TYR A 609 -20.70 -25.22 -2.62
CA TYR A 609 -19.85 -26.40 -2.65
C TYR A 609 -19.50 -26.80 -4.09
N GLY A 610 -18.29 -27.30 -4.30
CA GLY A 610 -17.72 -27.63 -5.58
C GLY A 610 -16.75 -26.57 -6.10
N LEU A 611 -16.12 -26.84 -7.25
CA LEU A 611 -15.04 -26.02 -7.82
C LEU A 611 -15.47 -24.60 -8.23
N ASN A 612 -16.79 -24.37 -8.38
CA ASN A 612 -17.35 -23.06 -8.71
C ASN A 612 -17.78 -22.25 -7.47
N CYS A 613 -17.52 -22.74 -6.25
CA CYS A 613 -17.99 -22.14 -5.00
C CYS A 613 -17.66 -20.64 -4.89
N GLY A 614 -16.45 -20.21 -5.27
CA GLY A 614 -16.03 -18.81 -5.24
C GLY A 614 -16.83 -17.91 -6.18
N LYS A 615 -17.19 -18.42 -7.37
CA LYS A 615 -18.01 -17.69 -8.35
C LYS A 615 -19.44 -17.53 -7.84
N GLU A 616 -20.05 -18.62 -7.37
CA GLU A 616 -21.41 -18.62 -6.84
C GLU A 616 -21.53 -17.70 -5.61
N PHE A 617 -20.51 -17.70 -4.75
CA PHE A 617 -20.43 -16.80 -3.61
C PHE A 617 -20.38 -15.32 -4.01
N ILE A 618 -19.58 -14.95 -5.02
CA ILE A 618 -19.56 -13.57 -5.55
C ILE A 618 -20.90 -13.19 -6.19
N GLU A 619 -21.55 -14.12 -6.88
CA GLU A 619 -22.88 -13.92 -7.46
C GLU A 619 -23.95 -13.71 -6.38
N TYR A 620 -23.90 -14.48 -5.29
CA TYR A 620 -24.75 -14.32 -4.12
C TYR A 620 -24.58 -12.93 -3.48
N LEU A 621 -23.34 -12.54 -3.17
CA LEU A 621 -23.06 -11.22 -2.57
C LEU A 621 -23.49 -10.06 -3.49
N SER A 622 -23.44 -10.25 -4.82
CA SER A 622 -23.85 -9.24 -5.80
C SER A 622 -25.34 -8.87 -5.74
N ASN A 623 -26.17 -9.68 -5.07
CA ASN A 623 -27.59 -9.39 -4.89
C ASN A 623 -27.83 -8.35 -3.80
N PHE A 624 -26.84 -8.05 -2.96
CA PHE A 624 -26.95 -7.10 -1.87
C PHE A 624 -26.40 -5.72 -2.25
N LYS A 625 -26.89 -4.67 -1.57
CA LYS A 625 -26.41 -3.30 -1.78
C LYS A 625 -25.19 -3.05 -0.88
N ASN A 626 -24.05 -2.74 -1.51
CA ASN A 626 -22.77 -2.45 -0.85
C ASN A 626 -22.37 -3.46 0.24
N PRO A 627 -22.34 -4.78 -0.05
CA PRO A 627 -22.00 -5.80 0.92
C PRO A 627 -20.56 -5.64 1.43
N ILE A 628 -20.39 -5.87 2.72
CA ILE A 628 -19.09 -6.06 3.37
C ILE A 628 -19.00 -7.49 3.89
N CYS A 629 -17.90 -8.16 3.60
CA CYS A 629 -17.66 -9.54 4.01
C CYS A 629 -16.31 -9.65 4.74
N TYR A 630 -16.33 -10.29 5.90
CA TYR A 630 -15.18 -10.46 6.76
C TYR A 630 -14.64 -11.88 6.67
N PHE A 631 -13.32 -11.99 6.48
CA PHE A 631 -12.56 -13.23 6.59
C PHE A 631 -11.59 -13.12 7.78
N HIS A 632 -11.14 -14.24 8.33
CA HIS A 632 -10.09 -14.25 9.34
C HIS A 632 -8.80 -14.79 8.72
N ASN A 633 -7.89 -13.87 8.36
CA ASN A 633 -6.80 -14.07 7.41
C ASN A 633 -7.25 -13.95 5.94
N LEU A 634 -7.85 -12.80 5.57
CA LEU A 634 -8.17 -12.46 4.17
C LEU A 634 -6.95 -12.57 3.22
N GLY A 635 -5.72 -12.54 3.76
CA GLY A 635 -4.52 -12.87 3.01
C GLY A 635 -4.65 -14.22 2.30
N TYR A 636 -5.18 -15.25 2.94
CA TYR A 636 -5.38 -16.53 2.28
C TYR A 636 -6.60 -16.49 1.35
N ASP A 637 -7.80 -16.31 1.91
CA ASP A 637 -9.07 -16.46 1.18
C ASP A 637 -9.29 -15.43 0.07
N GLY A 638 -8.84 -14.20 0.29
CA GLY A 638 -9.03 -13.11 -0.67
C GLY A 638 -8.35 -13.38 -2.01
N ARG A 639 -7.36 -14.27 -2.03
CA ARG A 639 -6.64 -14.65 -3.25
C ARG A 639 -7.50 -15.44 -4.21
N PHE A 640 -8.34 -16.34 -3.70
CA PHE A 640 -9.30 -17.09 -4.50
C PHE A 640 -10.40 -16.21 -5.11
N LEU A 641 -10.67 -15.06 -4.49
CA LEU A 641 -11.70 -14.13 -4.93
C LEU A 641 -11.19 -13.10 -5.95
N ALA A 642 -9.90 -12.77 -5.94
CA ALA A 642 -9.34 -11.67 -6.73
C ALA A 642 -9.64 -11.78 -8.24
N GLN A 643 -9.62 -13.02 -8.76
CA GLN A 643 -9.94 -13.35 -10.16
C GLN A 643 -11.33 -12.86 -10.62
N TYR A 644 -12.28 -12.66 -9.70
CA TYR A 644 -13.66 -12.27 -10.03
C TYR A 644 -13.87 -10.75 -10.18
N GLY A 645 -12.79 -9.98 -10.33
CA GLY A 645 -12.88 -8.55 -10.69
C GLY A 645 -12.31 -7.60 -9.66
N ILE A 646 -11.17 -7.96 -9.04
CA ILE A 646 -10.42 -7.04 -8.16
C ILE A 646 -10.16 -5.70 -8.84
N ILE A 647 -10.39 -4.61 -8.09
CA ILE A 647 -10.14 -3.23 -8.53
C ILE A 647 -9.32 -2.43 -7.52
N GLY A 648 -9.12 -2.95 -6.31
CA GLY A 648 -8.36 -2.28 -5.26
C GLY A 648 -7.98 -3.23 -4.14
N ILE A 649 -6.83 -2.97 -3.53
CA ILE A 649 -6.27 -3.77 -2.45
C ILE A 649 -5.50 -2.88 -1.48
N THR A 650 -5.51 -3.24 -0.20
CA THR A 650 -4.61 -2.70 0.83
C THR A 650 -3.91 -3.87 1.49
N ARG A 651 -2.60 -4.00 1.26
CA ARG A 651 -1.78 -5.15 1.73
C ARG A 651 -0.46 -4.69 2.34
N LYS A 652 0.13 -5.54 3.19
CA LYS A 652 1.51 -5.41 3.69
C LYS A 652 2.14 -6.81 3.71
N GLY A 653 3.14 -7.04 2.85
CA GLY A 653 3.66 -8.38 2.62
C GLY A 653 2.57 -9.31 2.06
N SER A 654 2.45 -10.51 2.64
CA SER A 654 1.41 -11.49 2.30
C SER A 654 0.01 -11.11 2.82
N ASN A 655 -0.09 -10.28 3.86
CA ASN A 655 -1.36 -9.92 4.50
C ASN A 655 -2.18 -8.96 3.63
N ILE A 656 -3.47 -9.25 3.46
CA ILE A 656 -4.45 -8.38 2.79
C ILE A 656 -5.41 -7.88 3.87
N TYR A 657 -5.44 -6.58 4.13
CA TYR A 657 -6.34 -6.00 5.14
C TYR A 657 -7.69 -5.58 4.58
N ASN A 658 -7.70 -5.21 3.29
CA ASN A 658 -8.89 -4.79 2.58
C ASN A 658 -8.74 -5.12 1.09
N MET A 659 -9.80 -5.61 0.48
CA MET A 659 -9.88 -5.89 -0.95
C MET A 659 -11.24 -5.46 -1.49
N VAL A 660 -11.24 -4.86 -2.67
CA VAL A 660 -12.47 -4.41 -3.33
C VAL A 660 -12.60 -5.12 -4.68
N ILE A 661 -13.71 -5.84 -4.83
CA ILE A 661 -14.10 -6.46 -6.10
C ILE A 661 -15.22 -5.65 -6.71
N LYS A 662 -15.13 -5.42 -8.01
CA LYS A 662 -16.26 -4.96 -8.82
C LYS A 662 -16.68 -6.11 -9.70
N THR A 663 -17.93 -6.52 -9.64
CA THR A 663 -18.42 -7.65 -10.45
C THR A 663 -18.69 -7.23 -11.89
N HIS A 664 -19.04 -8.18 -12.77
CA HIS A 664 -19.44 -7.88 -14.16
C HIS A 664 -20.72 -7.04 -14.21
N LYS A 665 -21.65 -7.22 -13.26
CA LYS A 665 -22.86 -6.40 -13.09
C LYS A 665 -22.58 -4.99 -12.54
N GLY A 666 -21.30 -4.66 -12.29
CA GLY A 666 -20.88 -3.34 -11.83
C GLY A 666 -21.03 -3.09 -10.32
N LYS A 667 -21.49 -4.10 -9.55
CA LYS A 667 -21.63 -4.04 -8.09
C LYS A 667 -20.26 -4.06 -7.42
N LYS A 668 -20.10 -3.30 -6.33
CA LYS A 668 -18.87 -3.27 -5.53
C LYS A 668 -19.09 -4.10 -4.25
N ILE A 669 -18.13 -4.98 -3.96
CA ILE A 669 -18.09 -5.82 -2.76
C ILE A 669 -16.79 -5.49 -2.03
N ILE A 670 -16.89 -5.30 -0.71
CA ILE A 670 -15.75 -5.00 0.15
C ILE A 670 -15.44 -6.22 0.99
N PHE A 671 -14.19 -6.67 0.96
CA PHE A 671 -13.69 -7.74 1.81
C PHE A 671 -12.70 -7.17 2.83
N LYS A 672 -12.85 -7.53 4.09
CA LYS A 672 -11.97 -7.08 5.17
C LYS A 672 -11.41 -8.24 5.98
N ASP A 673 -10.24 -8.02 6.53
CA ASP A 673 -9.57 -8.97 7.40
C ASP A 673 -9.86 -8.67 8.86
N THR A 674 -10.41 -9.65 9.58
CA THR A 674 -10.59 -9.56 11.03
C THR A 674 -9.29 -9.80 11.78
N LEU A 675 -8.33 -10.55 11.22
CA LEU A 675 -7.04 -10.81 11.88
C LEU A 675 -6.21 -9.52 12.03
N GLY A 676 -6.33 -8.60 11.07
CA GLY A 676 -5.77 -7.25 11.20
C GLY A 676 -6.31 -6.43 12.39
N LEU A 677 -7.53 -6.70 12.84
CA LEU A 677 -8.18 -6.04 14.00
C LEU A 677 -8.02 -6.84 15.30
N ILE A 678 -8.07 -8.17 15.19
CA ILE A 678 -8.05 -9.13 16.30
C ILE A 678 -6.87 -10.07 16.04
N PRO A 679 -5.65 -9.71 16.46
CA PRO A 679 -4.41 -10.43 16.10
C PRO A 679 -4.23 -11.71 16.93
N THR A 680 -5.22 -12.61 16.89
CA THR A 680 -5.19 -13.94 17.50
C THR A 680 -6.00 -14.92 16.64
N SER A 681 -5.71 -16.21 16.72
CA SER A 681 -6.47 -17.25 15.99
C SER A 681 -7.93 -17.34 16.44
N ILE A 682 -8.82 -17.78 15.54
CA ILE A 682 -10.23 -18.10 15.84
C ILE A 682 -10.36 -19.09 17.01
N SER A 683 -9.48 -20.09 17.09
CA SER A 683 -9.50 -21.08 18.18
C SER A 683 -9.36 -20.44 19.57
N ASN A 684 -8.71 -19.27 19.65
CA ASN A 684 -8.54 -18.55 20.89
C ASN A 684 -9.72 -17.63 21.21
N PHE A 685 -10.65 -17.35 20.28
CA PHE A 685 -11.73 -16.37 20.46
C PHE A 685 -12.62 -16.67 21.67
N LYS A 686 -12.88 -17.95 21.97
CA LYS A 686 -13.66 -18.34 23.15
C LYS A 686 -13.02 -17.82 24.43
N ARG A 687 -11.73 -18.12 24.64
CA ARG A 687 -10.95 -17.66 25.80
C ARG A 687 -10.75 -16.15 25.77
N PHE A 688 -10.51 -15.60 24.58
CA PHE A 688 -10.23 -14.18 24.38
C PHE A 688 -11.44 -13.34 24.75
N PHE A 689 -12.63 -13.64 24.22
CA PHE A 689 -13.84 -12.84 24.47
C PHE A 689 -14.77 -13.41 25.54
N ASN A 690 -14.36 -14.48 26.23
CA ASN A 690 -15.16 -15.23 27.19
C ASN A 690 -16.57 -15.60 26.64
N LEU A 691 -16.62 -16.19 25.44
CA LEU A 691 -17.88 -16.50 24.76
C LEU A 691 -18.63 -17.68 25.43
N GLU A 692 -19.95 -17.53 25.66
CA GLU A 692 -20.82 -18.54 26.26
C GLU A 692 -21.23 -19.65 25.27
N GLY A 693 -20.93 -20.92 25.58
CA GLY A 693 -21.29 -22.11 24.78
C GLY A 693 -20.14 -23.10 24.51
N GLU A 694 -20.48 -24.27 23.94
CA GLU A 694 -19.50 -25.28 23.50
C GLU A 694 -18.86 -24.90 22.15
N TYR A 695 -17.92 -23.94 22.20
CA TYR A 695 -17.09 -23.58 21.05
C TYR A 695 -15.78 -24.37 21.05
N GLU A 696 -15.83 -25.58 20.53
CA GLU A 696 -14.62 -26.35 20.21
C GLU A 696 -14.37 -26.32 18.71
N LYS A 697 -13.10 -26.11 18.34
CA LYS A 697 -12.65 -26.28 16.96
C LYS A 697 -12.75 -27.76 16.61
N GLU A 698 -13.36 -28.04 15.48
CA GLU A 698 -13.54 -29.40 14.96
C GLU A 698 -12.21 -29.93 14.39
N ILE A 699 -12.05 -31.24 14.21
CA ILE A 699 -10.84 -31.83 13.59
C ILE A 699 -11.09 -32.01 12.10
N PHE A 700 -10.19 -31.53 11.24
CA PHE A 700 -10.39 -31.60 9.79
C PHE A 700 -9.17 -32.22 9.08
N PRO A 701 -9.36 -33.27 8.27
CA PRO A 701 -8.27 -33.93 7.52
C PRO A 701 -8.01 -33.20 6.19
N TYR A 702 -7.30 -32.07 6.22
CA TYR A 702 -7.06 -31.22 5.06
C TYR A 702 -6.44 -31.96 3.85
N ASN A 703 -5.49 -32.86 4.10
CA ASN A 703 -4.76 -33.60 3.08
C ASN A 703 -5.54 -34.81 2.52
N TYR A 704 -6.75 -35.07 3.04
CA TYR A 704 -7.64 -36.11 2.55
C TYR A 704 -8.58 -35.65 1.44
N TYR A 705 -8.91 -34.35 1.40
CA TYR A 705 -9.81 -33.79 0.40
C TYR A 705 -9.10 -33.63 -0.96
N ASP A 706 -9.57 -34.40 -1.94
CA ASP A 706 -9.18 -34.36 -3.35
C ASP A 706 -10.41 -34.60 -4.24
N TYR A 707 -10.23 -34.57 -5.57
CA TYR A 707 -11.32 -34.74 -6.53
C TYR A 707 -12.16 -36.03 -6.35
N ASN A 708 -11.60 -37.08 -5.77
CA ASN A 708 -12.28 -38.36 -5.56
C ASN A 708 -13.01 -38.43 -4.21
N THR A 709 -12.59 -37.64 -3.22
CA THR A 709 -13.12 -37.70 -1.85
C THR A 709 -14.05 -36.54 -1.49
N LEU A 710 -14.39 -35.65 -2.44
CA LEU A 710 -15.25 -34.48 -2.18
C LEU A 710 -16.66 -34.82 -1.70
N GLU A 711 -17.25 -35.94 -2.13
CA GLU A 711 -18.65 -36.25 -1.76
C GLU A 711 -18.74 -37.32 -0.65
N VAL A 712 -17.96 -38.40 -0.79
CA VAL A 712 -17.93 -39.52 0.16
C VAL A 712 -16.49 -39.99 0.33
N GLY A 713 -16.10 -40.28 1.58
CA GLY A 713 -14.78 -40.78 1.95
C GLY A 713 -14.83 -42.03 2.80
N THR A 714 -13.67 -42.66 2.97
CA THR A 714 -13.42 -43.75 3.93
C THR A 714 -12.83 -43.15 5.20
N ILE A 715 -13.34 -43.56 6.37
CA ILE A 715 -12.88 -43.03 7.66
C ILE A 715 -11.47 -43.52 7.95
N GLU A 716 -11.24 -44.82 7.82
CA GLU A 716 -9.96 -45.42 8.16
C GLU A 716 -8.86 -44.94 7.20
N GLY A 717 -7.78 -44.38 7.76
CA GLY A 717 -6.62 -43.90 7.02
C GLY A 717 -6.74 -42.50 6.43
N CYS A 718 -7.84 -41.76 6.66
CA CYS A 718 -7.97 -40.40 6.13
C CYS A 718 -6.94 -39.41 6.69
N TRP A 719 -6.39 -39.69 7.87
CA TRP A 719 -5.33 -38.91 8.52
C TRP A 719 -3.90 -39.27 8.06
N ASN A 720 -3.71 -40.31 7.23
CA ASN A 720 -2.38 -40.87 6.94
C ASN A 720 -1.40 -39.87 6.31
N ASN A 721 -1.94 -38.88 5.60
CA ASN A 721 -1.16 -37.89 4.86
C ASN A 721 -1.13 -36.52 5.55
N GLU A 722 -1.63 -36.40 6.78
CA GLU A 722 -1.66 -35.14 7.52
C GLU A 722 -0.25 -34.74 7.98
N THR A 723 0.01 -33.43 7.98
CA THR A 723 1.31 -32.87 8.38
C THR A 723 1.10 -31.82 9.48
N PRO A 724 1.59 -32.04 10.71
CA PRO A 724 2.26 -33.26 11.17
C PRO A 724 1.28 -34.46 11.22
N LYS A 725 1.83 -35.68 11.20
CA LYS A 725 1.05 -36.91 11.35
C LYS A 725 0.22 -36.84 12.63
N TRP A 726 -1.03 -37.26 12.55
CA TRP A 726 -1.89 -37.27 13.72
C TRP A 726 -1.47 -38.37 14.69
N GLU A 727 -1.43 -38.03 15.97
CA GLU A 727 -1.24 -39.00 17.06
C GLU A 727 -2.54 -39.81 17.28
N GLU A 728 -2.43 -40.98 17.91
CA GLU A 728 -3.56 -41.88 18.18
C GLU A 728 -4.70 -41.20 18.94
N SER A 729 -4.37 -40.30 19.87
CA SER A 729 -5.33 -39.50 20.64
C SER A 729 -6.22 -38.64 19.73
N LYS A 730 -5.62 -37.93 18.77
CA LYS A 730 -6.31 -37.06 17.81
C LYS A 730 -7.14 -37.88 16.82
N ILE A 731 -6.65 -39.05 16.41
CA ILE A 731 -7.40 -39.98 15.55
C ILE A 731 -8.66 -40.47 16.28
N LYS A 732 -8.54 -40.83 17.56
CA LYS A 732 -9.67 -41.24 18.39
C LYS A 732 -10.70 -40.12 18.54
N GLU A 733 -10.25 -38.91 18.84
CA GLU A 733 -11.11 -37.73 18.95
C GLU A 733 -11.87 -37.44 17.64
N PHE A 734 -11.19 -37.53 16.50
CA PHE A 734 -11.81 -37.37 15.18
C PHE A 734 -12.92 -38.40 14.91
N LYS A 735 -12.66 -39.68 15.22
CA LYS A 735 -13.66 -40.75 15.08
C LYS A 735 -14.89 -40.49 15.96
N GLU A 736 -14.67 -40.03 17.21
CA GLU A 736 -15.77 -39.67 18.12
C GLU A 736 -16.58 -38.47 17.62
N LYS A 737 -15.92 -37.44 17.08
CA LYS A 737 -16.59 -36.24 16.55
C LYS A 737 -17.39 -36.55 15.29
N ILE A 738 -16.88 -37.34 14.35
CA ILE A 738 -17.64 -37.76 13.16
C ILE A 738 -18.96 -38.45 13.53
N ASN A 739 -18.94 -39.32 14.55
CA ASN A 739 -20.16 -39.99 15.00
C ASN A 739 -21.22 -39.00 15.51
N LYS A 740 -20.80 -37.89 16.14
CA LYS A 740 -21.70 -36.86 16.68
C LYS A 740 -22.25 -35.90 15.61
N THR A 741 -21.65 -35.81 14.43
CA THR A 741 -22.09 -34.89 13.36
C THR A 741 -23.16 -35.46 12.43
N GLY A 742 -23.52 -36.74 12.59
CA GLY A 742 -24.49 -37.41 11.70
C GLY A 742 -24.00 -37.59 10.26
N CYS A 743 -22.67 -37.54 10.06
CA CYS A 743 -22.04 -37.68 8.74
C CYS A 743 -21.66 -39.14 8.40
N LEU A 744 -21.86 -40.07 9.33
CA LEU A 744 -21.50 -41.48 9.16
C LEU A 744 -22.36 -42.16 8.07
N LEU A 745 -21.72 -43.02 7.28
CA LEU A 745 -22.36 -43.90 6.30
C LEU A 745 -21.98 -45.36 6.62
N ASP A 746 -22.66 -46.30 5.96
CA ASP A 746 -22.38 -47.74 6.12
C ASP A 746 -20.94 -48.10 5.68
N ASN A 747 -20.46 -49.25 6.16
CA ASN A 747 -19.19 -49.86 5.76
C ASN A 747 -17.93 -48.98 6.00
N GLY A 748 -17.91 -48.21 7.09
CA GLY A 748 -16.75 -47.40 7.48
C GLY A 748 -16.52 -46.16 6.59
N LYS A 749 -17.56 -45.71 5.88
CA LYS A 749 -17.55 -44.49 5.07
C LYS A 749 -18.19 -43.32 5.81
N PHE A 750 -17.98 -42.12 5.32
CA PHE A 750 -18.64 -40.91 5.80
C PHE A 750 -18.87 -39.92 4.66
N ASN A 751 -19.89 -39.06 4.83
CA ASN A 751 -20.19 -37.98 3.91
C ASN A 751 -19.22 -36.81 4.17
N THR A 752 -18.16 -36.75 3.39
CA THR A 752 -17.06 -35.78 3.51
C THR A 752 -17.54 -34.36 3.23
N ARG A 753 -18.49 -34.19 2.29
CA ARG A 753 -19.14 -32.90 2.01
C ARG A 753 -19.83 -32.36 3.26
N LYS A 754 -20.80 -33.10 3.82
CA LYS A 754 -21.55 -32.67 5.02
C LYS A 754 -20.63 -32.36 6.19
N TYR A 755 -19.57 -33.16 6.36
CA TYR A 755 -18.59 -32.92 7.42
C TYR A 755 -17.79 -31.63 7.20
N CYS A 756 -17.38 -31.35 5.95
CA CYS A 756 -16.74 -30.08 5.58
C CYS A 756 -17.66 -28.87 5.76
N GLU A 757 -18.92 -28.96 5.30
CA GLU A 757 -19.91 -27.90 5.50
C GLU A 757 -20.15 -27.63 6.99
N TYR A 758 -20.21 -28.68 7.82
CA TYR A 758 -20.33 -28.58 9.28
C TYR A 758 -19.11 -27.90 9.92
N TYR A 759 -17.91 -28.34 9.56
CA TYR A 759 -16.64 -27.79 10.05
C TYR A 759 -16.54 -26.29 9.73
N CYS A 760 -16.66 -25.94 8.45
CA CYS A 760 -16.50 -24.57 7.98
C CYS A 760 -17.56 -23.64 8.58
N LYS A 761 -18.81 -24.11 8.67
CA LYS A 761 -19.89 -23.36 9.33
C LYS A 761 -19.57 -23.05 10.80
N ARG A 762 -18.98 -23.98 11.56
CA ARG A 762 -18.59 -23.72 12.96
C ARG A 762 -17.51 -22.65 13.04
N ASP A 763 -16.49 -22.70 12.19
CA ASP A 763 -15.42 -21.70 12.17
C ASP A 763 -15.97 -20.31 11.83
N VAL A 764 -16.86 -20.19 10.83
CA VAL A 764 -17.52 -18.92 10.47
C VAL A 764 -18.47 -18.43 11.57
N GLU A 765 -19.16 -19.31 12.28
CA GLU A 765 -20.04 -18.96 13.41
C GLU A 765 -19.22 -18.38 14.58
N VAL A 766 -18.07 -18.99 14.91
CA VAL A 766 -17.16 -18.49 15.95
C VAL A 766 -16.55 -17.15 15.53
N LEU A 767 -16.14 -17.01 14.26
CA LEU A 767 -15.68 -15.75 13.70
C LEU A 767 -16.74 -14.65 13.85
N ARG A 768 -17.97 -14.91 13.41
CA ARG A 768 -19.09 -13.96 13.50
C ARG A 768 -19.33 -13.53 14.95
N LYS A 769 -19.46 -14.48 15.87
CA LYS A 769 -19.73 -14.20 17.29
C LYS A 769 -18.57 -13.42 17.93
N GLY A 770 -17.33 -13.84 17.69
CA GLY A 770 -16.14 -13.15 18.21
C GLY A 770 -16.00 -11.74 17.68
N PHE A 771 -16.23 -11.52 16.37
CA PHE A 771 -16.16 -10.18 15.79
C PHE A 771 -17.32 -9.28 16.26
N MET A 772 -18.54 -9.80 16.38
CA MET A 772 -19.66 -9.04 16.95
C MET A 772 -19.38 -8.64 18.39
N LYS A 773 -18.80 -9.55 19.19
CA LYS A 773 -18.41 -9.25 20.56
C LYS A 773 -17.30 -8.20 20.61
N PHE A 774 -16.29 -8.30 19.75
CA PHE A 774 -15.26 -7.28 19.60
C PHE A 774 -15.86 -5.91 19.20
N LYS A 775 -16.82 -5.87 18.28
CA LYS A 775 -17.54 -4.64 17.88
C LYS A 775 -18.25 -4.01 19.08
N GLU A 776 -19.04 -4.80 19.81
CA GLU A 776 -19.75 -4.37 21.02
C GLU A 776 -18.78 -3.79 22.06
N MET A 777 -17.72 -4.53 22.38
CA MET A 777 -16.71 -4.12 23.37
C MET A 777 -15.96 -2.87 22.91
N THR A 778 -15.62 -2.75 21.62
CA THR A 778 -14.95 -1.56 21.07
C THR A 778 -15.85 -0.33 21.18
N LYS A 779 -17.13 -0.45 20.78
CA LYS A 779 -18.08 0.68 20.87
C LYS A 779 -18.31 1.08 22.32
N LYS A 780 -18.49 0.10 23.23
CA LYS A 780 -18.71 0.33 24.66
C LYS A 780 -17.52 1.04 25.33
N ASN A 781 -16.30 0.60 25.05
CA ASN A 781 -15.11 1.04 25.79
C ASN A 781 -14.39 2.23 25.16
N LEU A 782 -14.46 2.38 23.82
CA LEU A 782 -13.71 3.42 23.10
C LEU A 782 -14.60 4.41 22.34
N GLU A 783 -15.92 4.17 22.28
CA GLU A 783 -16.87 4.95 21.47
C GLU A 783 -16.57 4.92 19.96
N LEU A 784 -15.88 3.87 19.48
CA LEU A 784 -15.47 3.73 18.08
C LEU A 784 -16.19 2.58 17.36
N GLU A 785 -16.54 2.82 16.10
CA GLU A 785 -17.01 1.78 15.18
C GLU A 785 -15.81 1.04 14.55
N CYS A 786 -15.54 -0.19 14.98
CA CYS A 786 -14.38 -0.96 14.49
C CYS A 786 -14.42 -1.22 12.98
N GLU A 787 -15.61 -1.25 12.39
CA GLU A 787 -15.85 -1.47 10.96
C GLU A 787 -15.32 -0.34 10.08
N ALA A 788 -15.04 0.84 10.63
CA ALA A 788 -14.41 1.93 9.88
C ALA A 788 -12.92 1.68 9.61
N PHE A 789 -12.30 0.73 10.33
CA PHE A 789 -10.88 0.46 10.28
C PHE A 789 -10.59 -0.86 9.57
N SER A 790 -9.32 -1.05 9.19
CA SER A 790 -8.83 -2.32 8.63
C SER A 790 -7.79 -2.99 9.52
N THR A 791 -7.27 -2.27 10.53
CA THR A 791 -6.24 -2.79 11.44
C THR A 791 -6.42 -2.19 12.83
N ILE A 792 -6.03 -2.93 13.85
CA ILE A 792 -6.01 -2.44 15.23
C ILE A 792 -5.10 -1.22 15.39
N SER A 793 -3.97 -1.16 14.69
CA SER A 793 -3.09 0.01 14.72
C SER A 793 -3.74 1.27 14.15
N ALA A 794 -4.56 1.14 13.10
CA ALA A 794 -5.32 2.28 12.57
C ALA A 794 -6.40 2.76 13.54
N LEU A 795 -7.12 1.83 14.17
CA LEU A 795 -8.12 2.14 15.20
C LEU A 795 -7.48 2.82 16.41
N SER A 796 -6.38 2.25 16.91
CA SER A 796 -5.65 2.77 18.07
C SER A 796 -5.06 4.15 17.79
N TYR A 797 -4.46 4.35 16.61
CA TYR A 797 -3.98 5.66 16.21
C TYR A 797 -5.11 6.69 16.13
N TYR A 798 -6.27 6.32 15.59
CA TYR A 798 -7.42 7.22 15.57
C TYR A 798 -7.90 7.58 16.98
N TYR A 799 -7.94 6.62 17.90
CA TYR A 799 -8.27 6.86 19.31
C TYR A 799 -7.34 7.91 19.94
N PHE A 800 -6.02 7.69 19.91
CA PHE A 800 -5.05 8.64 20.46
C PHE A 800 -4.98 9.95 19.68
N LYS A 801 -5.21 9.92 18.35
CA LYS A 801 -5.26 11.14 17.57
C LYS A 801 -6.39 12.04 18.04
N THR A 802 -7.57 11.49 18.23
CA THR A 802 -8.75 12.22 18.69
C THR A 802 -8.61 12.69 20.15
N LYS A 803 -8.11 11.84 21.06
CA LYS A 803 -8.02 12.15 22.49
C LYS A 803 -6.78 12.96 22.89
N CYS A 804 -5.66 12.80 22.18
CA CYS A 804 -4.37 13.35 22.60
C CYS A 804 -3.69 14.25 21.57
N PHE A 805 -3.86 14.01 20.26
CA PHE A 805 -3.10 14.74 19.25
C PHE A 805 -3.89 15.89 18.60
N ASN A 806 -5.22 15.85 18.65
CA ASN A 806 -6.11 16.88 18.12
C ASN A 806 -6.26 18.08 19.08
N ASP A 807 -5.14 18.56 19.60
CA ASP A 807 -5.03 19.64 20.60
C ASP A 807 -4.84 21.04 19.96
N GLY A 808 -4.75 21.11 18.63
CA GLY A 808 -4.50 22.37 17.91
C GLY A 808 -3.04 22.85 17.97
N ARG A 809 -2.22 22.32 18.88
CA ARG A 809 -0.80 22.67 19.04
C ARG A 809 0.19 21.57 18.67
N ILE A 810 -0.29 20.38 18.31
CA ILE A 810 0.55 19.23 17.90
C ILE A 810 0.59 19.15 16.37
N PHE A 811 1.73 18.76 15.79
CA PHE A 811 1.96 18.81 14.36
C PHE A 811 2.30 17.44 13.72
N GLU A 812 1.92 17.29 12.45
CA GLU A 812 2.37 16.21 11.55
C GLU A 812 3.36 16.79 10.52
N TYR A 813 4.34 16.00 10.10
CA TYR A 813 5.44 16.42 9.23
C TYR A 813 5.48 15.69 7.89
N SER A 814 5.99 16.35 6.85
CA SER A 814 6.22 15.81 5.51
C SER A 814 7.58 16.24 4.95
N GLY A 815 7.90 15.83 3.72
CA GLY A 815 9.09 16.31 3.00
C GLY A 815 10.43 15.98 3.67
N CYS A 816 11.37 16.93 3.58
CA CYS A 816 12.72 16.83 4.13
C CYS A 816 12.68 16.83 5.66
N LEU A 817 11.82 17.65 6.27
CA LEU A 817 11.65 17.71 7.72
C LEU A 817 11.29 16.33 8.31
N ARG A 818 10.27 15.67 7.77
CA ARG A 818 9.89 14.30 8.16
C ARG A 818 11.03 13.32 7.96
N ASP A 819 11.70 13.37 6.82
CA ASP A 819 12.79 12.44 6.51
C ASP A 819 14.03 12.66 7.39
N PHE A 820 14.26 13.87 7.89
CA PHE A 820 15.25 14.18 8.91
C PHE A 820 14.86 13.62 10.28
N ILE A 821 13.65 13.92 10.79
CA ILE A 821 13.14 13.39 12.07
C ILE A 821 13.15 11.86 12.07
N ARG A 822 12.75 11.23 10.96
CA ARG A 822 12.74 9.78 10.80
C ARG A 822 14.12 9.13 11.00
N GLN A 823 15.23 9.83 10.78
CA GLN A 823 16.56 9.28 11.00
C GLN A 823 16.86 9.07 12.49
N ALA A 824 16.21 9.82 13.39
CA ALA A 824 16.29 9.63 14.85
C ALA A 824 15.47 8.43 15.36
N ILE A 825 14.67 7.78 14.51
CA ILE A 825 13.84 6.63 14.91
C ILE A 825 14.69 5.38 15.02
N ILE A 826 15.11 5.08 16.25
CA ILE A 826 15.86 3.89 16.63
C ILE A 826 14.93 2.94 17.39
N GLY A 827 14.69 1.74 16.83
CA GLY A 827 13.82 0.73 17.42
C GLY A 827 14.36 0.11 18.72
N GLY A 828 13.70 -0.93 19.22
CA GLY A 828 14.11 -1.64 20.44
C GLY A 828 15.54 -2.20 20.37
N ARG A 829 16.25 -2.16 21.51
CA ARG A 829 17.59 -2.74 21.63
C ARG A 829 17.52 -4.23 21.88
N ASN A 830 18.21 -5.00 21.04
CA ASN A 830 18.35 -6.44 21.22
C ASN A 830 19.80 -6.82 20.97
N MET A 831 20.45 -7.38 22.00
CA MET A 831 21.84 -7.80 21.95
C MET A 831 22.18 -8.73 23.12
N THR A 832 23.17 -9.57 22.92
CA THR A 832 23.89 -10.25 24.01
C THR A 832 24.99 -9.34 24.54
N ASN A 833 25.46 -9.59 25.76
CA ASN A 833 26.55 -8.82 26.35
C ASN A 833 27.78 -8.83 25.43
N GLN A 834 28.29 -7.65 25.07
CA GLN A 834 29.38 -7.44 24.12
C GLN A 834 29.15 -8.03 22.70
N ASN A 835 27.90 -8.36 22.35
CA ASN A 835 27.55 -9.16 21.17
C ASN A 835 28.24 -10.55 21.12
N LEU A 836 28.59 -11.11 22.28
CA LEU A 836 29.20 -12.45 22.40
C LEU A 836 28.16 -13.52 22.75
N LYS A 837 28.52 -14.80 22.55
CA LYS A 837 27.73 -15.95 23.01
C LYS A 837 27.97 -16.17 24.51
N TRP A 838 26.91 -16.47 25.26
CA TRP A 838 27.00 -16.71 26.71
C TRP A 838 26.37 -18.04 27.11
N LYS A 839 27.06 -18.80 27.95
CA LYS A 839 26.52 -19.99 28.62
C LYS A 839 26.71 -19.80 30.11
N VAL A 840 25.61 -19.82 30.85
CA VAL A 840 25.59 -19.43 32.27
C VAL A 840 24.91 -20.53 33.06
N LYS A 841 25.60 -21.09 34.06
CA LYS A 841 25.08 -22.12 34.96
C LYS A 841 24.90 -21.55 36.37
N GLU A 842 24.03 -20.55 36.46
CA GLU A 842 23.65 -19.86 37.70
C GLU A 842 22.13 -19.62 37.68
N ASP A 843 21.54 -19.29 38.83
CA ASP A 843 20.14 -18.87 38.87
C ASP A 843 19.96 -17.50 38.19
N ILE A 844 19.25 -17.48 37.06
CA ILE A 844 18.95 -16.32 36.23
C ILE A 844 17.46 -15.99 36.28
N VAL A 845 17.15 -14.70 36.19
CA VAL A 845 15.78 -14.16 36.01
C VAL A 845 15.71 -13.37 34.71
N ASP A 846 14.60 -13.49 34.00
CA ASP A 846 14.24 -12.63 32.86
C ASP A 846 13.38 -11.47 33.38
N PHE A 847 14.04 -10.34 33.61
CA PHE A 847 13.46 -9.19 34.29
C PHE A 847 12.90 -8.20 33.26
N ASP A 848 11.57 -8.18 33.14
CA ASP A 848 10.81 -7.47 32.10
C ASP A 848 10.11 -6.23 32.62
N ALA A 849 10.07 -5.18 31.80
CA ALA A 849 9.40 -3.93 32.12
C ALA A 849 7.87 -4.04 31.94
N CYS A 850 7.11 -3.70 32.98
CA CYS A 850 5.64 -3.67 32.96
C CYS A 850 5.10 -2.74 31.87
N SER A 851 4.76 -3.30 30.70
CA SER A 851 4.26 -2.54 29.55
C SER A 851 5.20 -1.37 29.19
N LEU A 852 6.41 -1.67 28.69
CA LEU A 852 7.46 -0.68 28.44
C LEU A 852 7.00 0.54 27.64
N TYR A 853 6.36 0.34 26.47
CA TYR A 853 5.92 1.47 25.64
C TYR A 853 4.85 2.33 26.33
N PRO A 854 3.78 1.77 26.93
CA PRO A 854 2.88 2.54 27.79
C PRO A 854 3.59 3.27 28.94
N SER A 855 4.56 2.65 29.60
CA SER A 855 5.34 3.29 30.66
C SER A 855 6.16 4.48 30.14
N ALA A 856 6.73 4.34 28.93
CA ALA A 856 7.40 5.44 28.25
C ALA A 856 6.44 6.57 27.88
N MET A 857 5.25 6.24 27.35
CA MET A 857 4.20 7.22 27.04
C MET A 857 3.69 7.94 28.30
N LYS A 858 3.64 7.26 29.46
CA LYS A 858 3.25 7.85 30.75
C LYS A 858 4.28 8.88 31.20
N ARG A 859 5.57 8.57 31.07
CA ARG A 859 6.67 9.46 31.48
C ARG A 859 6.89 10.61 30.51
N LEU A 860 6.54 10.42 29.24
CA LEU A 860 6.81 11.36 28.16
C LEU A 860 5.76 12.48 28.07
N LEU A 861 6.23 13.72 28.06
CA LEU A 861 5.44 14.88 27.64
C LEU A 861 5.69 15.16 26.15
N ILE A 862 4.65 15.53 25.39
CA ILE A 862 4.74 15.74 23.93
C ILE A 862 5.10 17.20 23.63
N PRO A 863 6.02 17.50 22.69
CA PRO A 863 6.26 18.87 22.24
C PRO A 863 5.01 19.47 21.59
N THR A 864 4.72 20.71 21.94
CA THR A 864 3.77 21.55 21.20
C THR A 864 4.51 22.51 20.27
N GLY A 865 3.78 23.16 19.37
CA GLY A 865 4.35 24.13 18.43
C GLY A 865 5.03 23.48 17.22
N TYR A 866 5.53 24.34 16.34
CA TYR A 866 6.24 23.95 15.13
C TYR A 866 7.77 23.96 15.36
N PRO A 867 8.53 23.11 14.66
CA PRO A 867 9.97 23.07 14.80
C PRO A 867 10.65 24.30 14.18
N LYS A 868 11.79 24.68 14.74
CA LYS A 868 12.67 25.75 14.29
C LYS A 868 14.06 25.20 14.01
N MET A 869 14.77 25.82 13.07
CA MET A 869 16.17 25.49 12.79
C MET A 869 17.07 25.92 13.95
N ILE A 870 17.99 25.05 14.38
CA ILE A 870 19.01 25.41 15.37
C ILE A 870 20.03 26.36 14.71
N THR A 871 20.10 27.59 15.22
CA THR A 871 21.09 28.62 14.81
C THR A 871 22.11 28.91 15.91
N GLN A 872 21.79 28.54 17.15
CA GLN A 872 22.64 28.72 18.32
C GLN A 872 23.54 27.50 18.53
N SER A 873 24.56 27.66 19.38
CA SER A 873 25.42 26.54 19.77
C SER A 873 24.62 25.44 20.47
N ILE A 874 25.06 24.18 20.35
CA ILE A 874 24.42 23.07 21.05
C ILE A 874 24.42 23.29 22.58
N GLN A 875 25.43 23.96 23.11
CA GLN A 875 25.53 24.33 24.52
C GLN A 875 24.37 25.23 24.94
N PHE A 876 24.06 26.27 24.15
CA PHE A 876 22.89 27.12 24.38
C PHE A 876 21.59 26.30 24.35
N ILE A 877 21.46 25.38 23.37
CA ILE A 877 20.26 24.53 23.25
C ILE A 877 20.08 23.65 24.50
N PHE A 878 21.14 23.09 25.08
CA PHE A 878 21.08 22.32 26.32
C PHE A 878 20.77 23.19 27.55
N GLU A 879 21.40 24.37 27.66
CA GLU A 879 21.15 25.31 28.75
C GLU A 879 19.68 25.68 28.82
N HIS A 880 19.03 25.85 27.67
CA HIS A 880 17.62 26.23 27.57
C HIS A 880 16.65 25.05 27.38
N LEU A 881 17.15 23.81 27.33
CA LEU A 881 16.32 22.59 27.26
C LEU A 881 15.54 22.42 28.56
N MET A 882 14.21 22.41 28.44
CA MET A 882 13.26 22.16 29.52
C MET A 882 13.47 20.80 30.14
N ASP A 883 13.35 20.74 31.47
CA ASP A 883 13.45 19.49 32.20
C ASP A 883 12.41 18.46 31.72
N GLU A 884 12.68 17.19 31.99
CA GLU A 884 11.89 16.07 31.47
C GLU A 884 10.39 16.19 31.80
N GLN A 885 10.07 16.65 33.02
CA GLN A 885 8.70 16.81 33.53
C GLN A 885 8.21 18.27 33.54
N GLN A 886 8.99 19.20 32.97
CA GLN A 886 8.59 20.60 32.87
C GLN A 886 7.58 20.77 31.72
N MET A 887 6.37 21.28 32.03
CA MET A 887 5.34 21.54 31.01
C MET A 887 5.37 22.97 30.49
N ILE A 888 5.60 23.94 31.38
CA ILE A 888 5.50 25.38 31.08
C ILE A 888 6.92 25.93 30.87
N PRO A 889 7.19 26.66 29.79
CA PRO A 889 8.49 27.28 29.56
C PRO A 889 8.76 28.37 30.60
N THR A 890 10.02 28.52 31.00
CA THR A 890 10.53 29.69 31.75
C THR A 890 11.49 30.48 30.88
N ASN A 891 11.90 31.66 31.34
CA ASN A 891 12.87 32.49 30.60
C ASN A 891 14.19 31.75 30.33
N ASP A 892 14.62 30.89 31.26
CA ASP A 892 15.87 30.13 31.15
C ASP A 892 15.67 28.76 30.50
N LYS A 893 14.45 28.21 30.54
CA LYS A 893 14.15 26.84 30.11
C LYS A 893 12.89 26.83 29.25
N PHE A 894 13.04 27.02 27.94
CA PHE A 894 11.93 27.17 26.99
C PHE A 894 11.99 26.24 25.76
N ILE A 895 13.08 25.49 25.58
CA ILE A 895 13.21 24.51 24.49
C ILE A 895 12.61 23.18 24.97
N SER A 896 11.55 22.70 24.32
CA SER A 896 10.88 21.47 24.72
C SER A 896 11.72 20.24 24.38
N TYR A 897 12.13 20.12 23.12
CA TYR A 897 12.90 18.99 22.57
C TYR A 897 13.70 19.45 21.34
N PHE A 898 14.70 18.67 20.93
CA PHE A 898 15.42 18.88 19.68
C PHE A 898 15.79 17.56 19.00
N VAL A 899 16.12 17.64 17.71
CA VAL A 899 16.69 16.55 16.90
C VAL A 899 17.92 17.09 16.18
N VAL A 900 19.05 16.39 16.30
CA VAL A 900 20.34 16.82 15.76
C VAL A 900 21.07 15.69 15.05
N ARG A 901 21.80 16.03 13.99
CA ARG A 901 22.82 15.17 13.40
C ARG A 901 24.13 15.40 14.12
N ILE A 902 24.68 14.35 14.72
CA ILE A 902 25.94 14.38 15.43
C ILE A 902 26.98 13.53 14.73
N LYS A 903 28.24 13.97 14.79
CA LYS A 903 29.41 13.14 14.52
C LYS A 903 30.08 12.84 15.86
N ILE A 904 30.12 11.58 16.24
CA ILE A 904 30.84 11.14 17.44
C ILE A 904 32.34 11.13 17.11
N ASN A 905 33.13 11.88 17.85
CA ASN A 905 34.57 11.99 17.69
C ASN A 905 35.33 11.07 18.67
N LYS A 906 34.72 10.74 19.81
CA LYS A 906 35.28 9.84 20.82
C LYS A 906 34.18 9.20 21.66
N VAL A 907 34.42 7.97 22.11
CA VAL A 907 33.60 7.26 23.11
C VAL A 907 34.40 7.21 24.41
N GLY A 908 33.99 7.99 25.42
CA GLY A 908 34.73 8.08 26.69
C GLY A 908 34.59 6.84 27.56
N LYS A 909 33.41 6.22 27.57
CA LYS A 909 33.11 5.03 28.37
C LYS A 909 32.68 3.86 27.50
N ILE A 910 33.49 2.79 27.52
CA ILE A 910 33.19 1.54 26.83
C ILE A 910 32.16 0.75 27.64
N ARG A 911 31.02 0.46 27.03
CA ARG A 911 29.91 -0.27 27.65
C ARG A 911 29.84 -1.70 27.13
N LYS A 912 29.42 -2.63 28.00
CA LYS A 912 29.16 -4.02 27.61
C LYS A 912 27.85 -4.13 26.80
N MET A 913 26.88 -3.28 27.16
CA MET A 913 25.66 -3.03 26.40
C MET A 913 25.68 -1.58 25.87
N PRO A 914 26.40 -1.26 24.79
CA PRO A 914 26.42 0.10 24.24
C PRO A 914 25.04 0.52 23.69
N ILE A 915 24.89 1.84 23.49
CA ILE A 915 23.72 2.44 22.82
C ILE A 915 24.06 3.03 21.45
N ILE A 916 25.32 3.30 21.09
CA ILE A 916 25.63 3.74 19.72
C ILE A 916 25.23 2.66 18.70
N VAL A 917 24.46 3.06 17.68
CA VAL A 917 23.90 2.14 16.68
C VAL A 917 24.57 2.31 15.33
N LYS A 918 25.10 1.21 14.81
CA LYS A 918 25.59 1.07 13.43
C LYS A 918 24.62 0.18 12.65
N LYS A 919 24.26 0.59 11.43
CA LYS A 919 23.47 -0.26 10.52
C LYS A 919 24.40 -1.05 9.62
N VAL A 920 24.36 -2.37 9.72
CA VAL A 920 25.13 -3.30 8.87
C VAL A 920 24.14 -4.18 8.12
N LYS A 921 24.15 -4.15 6.78
CA LYS A 921 23.19 -4.87 5.91
C LYS A 921 21.72 -4.68 6.35
N GLY A 922 21.36 -3.47 6.81
CA GLY A 922 20.01 -3.14 7.28
C GLY A 922 19.66 -3.61 8.70
N ILE A 923 20.57 -4.27 9.41
CA ILE A 923 20.41 -4.73 10.80
C ILE A 923 21.08 -3.72 11.74
N ASN A 924 20.42 -3.40 12.85
CA ASN A 924 20.99 -2.57 13.90
C ASN A 924 22.01 -3.38 14.72
N GLU A 925 23.22 -2.88 14.82
CA GLU A 925 24.30 -3.38 15.66
C GLU A 925 24.68 -2.31 16.68
N TYR A 926 24.79 -2.70 17.95
CA TYR A 926 25.12 -1.80 19.04
C TYR A 926 26.61 -1.91 19.33
N VAL A 927 27.34 -0.80 19.21
CA VAL A 927 28.81 -0.76 19.13
C VAL A 927 29.42 0.32 20.04
N ASN A 928 30.73 0.25 20.30
CA ASN A 928 31.49 1.32 20.96
C ASN A 928 32.39 2.05 19.93
N GLU A 929 31.81 2.45 18.80
CA GLU A 929 32.54 3.05 17.68
C GLU A 929 32.12 4.51 17.44
N CYS A 930 33.04 5.30 16.87
CA CYS A 930 32.76 6.66 16.42
C CYS A 930 32.08 6.66 15.05
N LEU A 931 30.90 7.27 14.95
CA LEU A 931 30.12 7.34 13.70
C LEU A 931 29.23 8.59 13.67
N GLU A 932 28.61 8.83 12.52
CA GLU A 932 27.58 9.85 12.37
C GLU A 932 26.18 9.25 12.58
N MET A 933 25.35 9.93 13.36
CA MET A 933 23.96 9.55 13.59
C MET A 933 23.06 10.75 13.83
N VAL A 934 21.76 10.57 13.61
CA VAL A 934 20.74 11.56 13.97
C VAL A 934 20.04 11.09 15.24
N VAL A 935 19.90 11.98 16.22
CA VAL A 935 19.37 11.66 17.55
C VAL A 935 18.44 12.75 18.04
N ASP A 936 17.42 12.37 18.81
CA ASP A 936 16.64 13.31 19.61
C ASP A 936 17.35 13.66 20.92
N SER A 937 16.86 14.69 21.61
CA SER A 937 17.45 15.18 22.85
C SER A 937 17.54 14.12 23.96
N ILE A 938 16.52 13.26 24.11
CA ILE A 938 16.52 12.20 25.14
C ILE A 938 17.67 11.23 24.87
N TYR A 939 17.83 10.83 23.62
CA TYR A 939 18.85 9.86 23.25
C TYR A 939 20.26 10.44 23.29
N LEU A 940 20.42 11.73 22.94
CA LEU A 940 21.71 12.42 23.07
C LEU A 940 22.14 12.55 24.55
N GLU A 941 21.22 12.92 25.44
CA GLU A 941 21.47 12.94 26.88
C GLU A 941 21.93 11.57 27.40
N ASP A 942 21.31 10.49 26.94
CA ASP A 942 21.69 9.12 27.30
C ASP A 942 23.09 8.76 26.76
N LEU A 943 23.42 9.15 25.52
CA LEU A 943 24.76 8.94 24.93
C LEU A 943 25.85 9.64 25.74
N ILE A 944 25.61 10.90 26.13
CA ILE A 944 26.52 11.69 26.96
C ILE A 944 26.66 11.04 28.34
N LYS A 945 25.54 10.71 28.98
CA LYS A 945 25.51 10.20 30.36
C LYS A 945 26.13 8.81 30.49
N TYR A 946 25.86 7.92 29.55
CA TYR A 946 26.22 6.51 29.70
C TYR A 946 27.46 6.12 28.92
N GLN A 947 27.78 6.75 27.79
CA GLN A 947 28.98 6.44 27.00
C GLN A 947 29.99 7.59 26.96
N GLU A 948 29.71 8.71 27.61
CA GLU A 948 30.62 9.86 27.73
C GLU A 948 31.20 10.27 26.37
N ILE A 949 30.31 10.38 25.37
CA ILE A 949 30.72 10.70 24.01
C ILE A 949 31.22 12.15 23.90
N GLU A 950 32.27 12.35 23.12
CA GLU A 950 32.63 13.67 22.59
C GLU A 950 32.13 13.74 21.14
N TYR A 951 31.41 14.82 20.79
CA TYR A 951 30.70 14.90 19.52
C TYR A 951 30.65 16.32 18.96
N GLU A 952 30.36 16.41 17.67
CA GLU A 952 30.10 17.65 16.94
C GLU A 952 28.68 17.63 16.37
N VAL A 953 27.93 18.72 16.54
CA VAL A 953 26.61 18.89 15.91
C VAL A 953 26.77 19.52 14.54
N LYS A 954 26.21 18.87 13.50
CA LYS A 954 26.28 19.36 12.11
C LYS A 954 25.07 20.20 11.70
N GLU A 955 23.88 19.75 12.06
CA GLU A 955 22.60 20.39 11.76
C GLU A 955 21.54 19.90 12.75
N GLY A 956 20.47 20.66 12.93
CA GLY A 956 19.36 20.22 13.78
C GLY A 956 18.19 21.19 13.86
N ILE A 957 17.14 20.71 14.51
CA ILE A 957 15.89 21.41 14.73
C ILE A 957 15.47 21.28 16.19
N TYR A 958 14.66 22.23 16.67
CA TYR A 958 14.14 22.23 18.02
C TYR A 958 12.72 22.77 18.09
N TRP A 959 12.00 22.42 19.16
CA TRP A 959 10.68 22.93 19.48
C TRP A 959 10.80 23.86 20.67
N GLU A 960 10.16 25.02 20.60
CA GLU A 960 10.01 25.94 21.72
C GLU A 960 8.60 25.87 22.28
N GLY A 961 8.48 26.11 23.59
CA GLY A 961 7.21 26.29 24.25
C GLY A 961 6.78 25.09 25.07
N GLU A 962 5.46 24.92 25.20
CA GLU A 962 4.89 24.01 26.18
C GLU A 962 5.09 22.54 25.78
N LYS A 963 5.17 21.68 26.80
CA LYS A 963 4.94 20.24 26.63
C LYS A 963 3.55 19.90 27.14
N THR A 964 2.87 18.98 26.45
CA THR A 964 1.53 18.52 26.84
C THR A 964 1.58 17.11 27.43
N ASP A 965 0.78 16.90 28.48
CA ASP A 965 0.64 15.63 29.19
C ASP A 965 -0.59 14.81 28.75
N LEU A 966 -1.28 15.22 27.67
CA LEU A 966 -2.49 14.54 27.19
C LEU A 966 -2.27 13.05 26.92
N LEU A 967 -1.15 12.68 26.30
CA LEU A 967 -0.81 11.27 26.08
C LEU A 967 -0.50 10.54 27.39
N SER A 968 0.21 11.21 28.31
CA SER A 968 0.57 10.67 29.62
C SER A 968 -0.68 10.36 30.48
N LYS A 969 -1.60 11.32 30.58
CA LYS A 969 -2.87 11.16 31.30
C LYS A 969 -3.74 10.09 30.67
N GLU A 970 -3.86 10.08 29.34
CA GLU A 970 -4.72 9.12 28.65
C GLU A 970 -4.17 7.69 28.73
N ILE A 971 -2.85 7.49 28.58
CA ILE A 971 -2.25 6.16 28.71
C ILE A 971 -2.38 5.62 30.14
N GLU A 972 -2.26 6.49 31.14
CA GLU A 972 -2.49 6.13 32.55
C GLU A 972 -3.95 5.77 32.82
N ASN A 973 -4.90 6.56 32.31
CA ASN A 973 -6.31 6.28 32.42
C ASN A 973 -6.66 4.88 31.85
N ILE A 974 -6.29 4.60 30.60
CA ILE A 974 -6.61 3.31 29.98
C ILE A 974 -5.87 2.13 30.62
N TYR A 975 -4.65 2.34 31.13
CA TYR A 975 -3.93 1.33 31.88
C TYR A 975 -4.66 0.97 33.19
N ASN A 976 -5.13 1.98 33.93
CA ASN A 976 -5.83 1.78 35.20
C ASN A 976 -7.17 1.09 35.00
N ILE A 977 -7.94 1.48 33.98
CA ILE A 977 -9.19 0.80 33.58
C ILE A 977 -8.89 -0.68 33.29
N ARG A 978 -7.88 -0.95 32.46
CA ARG A 978 -7.47 -2.31 32.12
C ARG A 978 -7.02 -3.11 33.34
N ALA A 979 -6.27 -2.51 34.25
CA ALA A 979 -5.79 -3.16 35.47
C ALA A 979 -6.95 -3.58 36.39
N ASN A 980 -7.98 -2.74 36.51
CA ASN A 980 -9.20 -3.08 37.25
C ASN A 980 -9.97 -4.21 36.56
N MET A 981 -10.18 -4.13 35.25
CA MET A 981 -10.83 -5.20 34.46
C MET A 981 -10.11 -6.54 34.58
N LYS A 982 -8.76 -6.55 34.59
CA LYS A 982 -7.98 -7.76 34.82
C LYS A 982 -8.22 -8.39 36.20
N LYS A 983 -8.36 -7.57 37.25
CA LYS A 983 -8.68 -8.06 38.61
C LYS A 983 -10.08 -8.69 38.65
N GLU A 984 -11.03 -8.07 37.95
CA GLU A 984 -12.42 -8.55 37.83
C GLU A 984 -12.57 -9.71 36.83
N LYS A 985 -11.51 -10.06 36.09
CA LYS A 985 -11.53 -11.02 34.97
C LYS A 985 -12.52 -10.63 33.86
N ASP A 986 -12.73 -9.33 33.64
CA ASP A 986 -13.55 -8.80 32.55
C ASP A 986 -12.81 -8.93 31.20
N PRO A 987 -13.39 -9.62 30.18
CA PRO A 987 -12.79 -9.71 28.84
C PRO A 987 -12.55 -8.36 28.16
N ASN A 988 -13.21 -7.27 28.59
CA ASN A 988 -13.00 -5.91 28.08
C ASN A 988 -11.55 -5.42 28.20
N GLU A 989 -10.75 -5.98 29.10
CA GLU A 989 -9.32 -5.61 29.27
C GLU A 989 -8.53 -5.71 27.97
N ILE A 990 -8.93 -6.64 27.09
CA ILE A 990 -8.27 -6.92 25.83
C ILE A 990 -8.34 -5.75 24.86
N ILE A 991 -9.45 -5.00 24.84
CA ILE A 991 -9.59 -3.83 23.96
C ILE A 991 -8.51 -2.81 24.30
N TYR A 992 -8.33 -2.53 25.58
CA TYR A 992 -7.29 -1.63 26.07
C TYR A 992 -5.89 -2.20 25.83
N LYS A 993 -5.66 -3.49 26.09
CA LYS A 993 -4.37 -4.16 25.79
C LYS A 993 -3.96 -3.97 24.32
N LEU A 994 -4.90 -4.19 23.41
CA LEU A 994 -4.68 -4.08 21.97
C LEU A 994 -4.38 -2.62 21.56
N VAL A 995 -5.13 -1.65 22.10
CA VAL A 995 -4.95 -0.23 21.78
C VAL A 995 -3.61 0.31 22.28
N MET A 996 -3.25 -0.01 23.52
CA MET A 996 -2.00 0.41 24.15
C MET A 996 -0.75 -0.03 23.36
N ASN A 997 -0.76 -1.26 22.82
CA ASN A 997 0.38 -1.82 22.12
C ASN A 997 0.49 -1.41 20.64
N SER A 998 -0.55 -0.80 20.06
CA SER A 998 -0.70 -0.69 18.61
C SER A 998 -0.64 0.74 18.05
N SER A 999 -0.57 1.77 18.89
CA SER A 999 -0.71 3.17 18.48
C SER A 999 0.56 3.79 17.88
N TYR A 1000 1.72 3.64 18.55
CA TYR A 1000 2.96 4.33 18.16
C TYR A 1000 3.48 3.92 16.77
N GLY A 1001 3.20 2.70 16.31
CA GLY A 1001 3.63 2.24 14.98
C GLY A 1001 3.08 3.10 13.83
N LYS A 1002 1.98 3.82 14.06
CA LYS A 1002 1.40 4.77 13.08
C LYS A 1002 2.04 6.14 13.11
N THR A 1003 2.61 6.57 14.23
CA THR A 1003 3.38 7.82 14.30
C THR A 1003 4.72 7.69 13.57
N ILE A 1004 5.23 6.48 13.34
CA ILE A 1004 6.49 6.24 12.60
C ILE A 1004 6.29 5.60 11.21
N GLN A 1005 5.09 5.74 10.64
CA GLN A 1005 4.74 5.10 9.37
C GLN A 1005 5.60 5.66 8.22
N LYS A 1006 6.16 4.78 7.37
CA LYS A 1006 6.89 5.18 6.16
C LYS A 1006 5.94 5.61 5.04
N PRO A 1007 6.33 6.58 4.20
CA PRO A 1007 5.56 6.96 3.02
C PRO A 1007 5.43 5.77 2.05
N ILE A 1008 4.26 5.63 1.43
CA ILE A 1008 4.02 4.62 0.40
C ILE A 1008 4.45 5.21 -0.94
N LEU A 1009 5.57 4.74 -1.49
CA LEU A 1009 6.18 5.26 -2.72
C LEU A 1009 5.67 4.60 -4.01
N LYS A 1010 4.91 3.51 -3.89
CA LYS A 1010 4.41 2.72 -5.02
C LYS A 1010 2.90 2.55 -4.97
N GLU A 1011 2.29 2.32 -6.12
CA GLU A 1011 0.86 2.03 -6.23
C GLU A 1011 0.62 0.78 -7.09
N THR A 1012 -0.33 -0.06 -6.69
CA THR A 1012 -0.78 -1.22 -7.47
C THR A 1012 -2.05 -0.87 -8.25
N LYS A 1013 -2.07 -1.17 -9.54
CA LYS A 1013 -3.23 -1.02 -10.43
C LYS A 1013 -3.69 -2.37 -10.97
N PHE A 1014 -5.00 -2.49 -11.20
CA PHE A 1014 -5.63 -3.67 -11.77
C PHE A 1014 -6.33 -3.35 -13.09
N PHE A 1015 -6.16 -4.19 -14.10
CA PHE A 1015 -6.73 -4.00 -15.43
C PHE A 1015 -7.44 -5.27 -15.88
N ARG A 1016 -8.71 -5.18 -16.27
CA ARG A 1016 -9.52 -6.34 -16.72
C ARG A 1016 -9.18 -6.89 -18.11
N SER A 1017 -8.17 -6.35 -18.78
CA SER A 1017 -7.72 -6.89 -20.07
C SER A 1017 -6.32 -6.41 -20.42
N GLN A 1018 -5.60 -7.24 -21.18
CA GLN A 1018 -4.26 -6.94 -21.66
C GLN A 1018 -4.23 -5.62 -22.45
N LYS A 1019 -5.22 -5.39 -23.33
CA LYS A 1019 -5.30 -4.13 -24.10
C LYS A 1019 -5.32 -2.89 -23.21
N LYS A 1020 -6.07 -2.91 -22.10
CA LYS A 1020 -6.12 -1.78 -21.15
C LYS A 1020 -4.82 -1.64 -20.37
N PHE A 1021 -4.23 -2.77 -19.99
CA PHE A 1021 -2.92 -2.85 -19.35
C PHE A 1021 -1.83 -2.24 -20.23
N GLU A 1022 -1.66 -2.71 -21.47
CA GLU A 1022 -0.66 -2.19 -22.43
C GLU A 1022 -0.93 -0.73 -22.78
N THR A 1023 -2.19 -0.33 -22.97
CA THR A 1023 -2.55 1.09 -23.18
C THR A 1023 -2.12 1.96 -22.00
N TYR A 1024 -2.26 1.48 -20.78
CA TYR A 1024 -1.81 2.20 -19.59
C TYR A 1024 -0.29 2.20 -19.48
N TRP A 1025 0.37 1.08 -19.79
CA TRP A 1025 1.82 0.94 -19.81
C TRP A 1025 2.46 2.00 -20.69
N VAL A 1026 2.05 2.10 -21.97
CA VAL A 1026 2.58 3.08 -22.92
C VAL A 1026 2.30 4.53 -22.47
N ARG A 1027 1.14 4.79 -21.85
CA ARG A 1027 0.77 6.14 -21.40
C ARG A 1027 1.52 6.64 -20.17
N ASN A 1028 2.02 5.74 -19.35
CA ASN A 1028 2.66 6.05 -18.08
C ASN A 1028 4.04 5.37 -17.99
N TYR A 1029 4.70 5.18 -19.14
CA TYR A 1029 5.90 4.36 -19.28
C TYR A 1029 6.96 4.70 -18.23
N THR A 1030 7.24 5.99 -18.03
CA THR A 1030 8.18 6.52 -17.04
C THR A 1030 7.82 6.22 -15.58
N ASP A 1031 6.54 5.97 -15.26
CA ASP A 1031 6.10 5.63 -13.90
C ASP A 1031 6.03 4.10 -13.69
N VAL A 1032 5.99 3.29 -14.76
CA VAL A 1032 5.74 1.84 -14.68
C VAL A 1032 7.00 1.09 -14.23
N LEU A 1033 6.83 0.18 -13.27
CA LEU A 1033 7.89 -0.71 -12.80
C LEU A 1033 7.77 -2.09 -13.45
N TYR A 1034 6.67 -2.78 -13.17
CA TYR A 1034 6.43 -4.13 -13.68
C TYR A 1034 4.93 -4.45 -13.72
N GLY A 1035 4.57 -5.54 -14.39
CA GLY A 1035 3.24 -6.15 -14.32
C GLY A 1035 3.25 -7.64 -14.63
N GLU A 1036 2.14 -8.28 -14.32
CA GLU A 1036 1.93 -9.73 -14.52
C GLU A 1036 0.42 -10.02 -14.62
N PRO A 1037 0.01 -11.10 -15.30
CA PRO A 1037 -1.36 -11.57 -15.24
C PRO A 1037 -1.67 -12.17 -13.86
N LEU A 1038 -2.88 -11.93 -13.37
CA LEU A 1038 -3.40 -12.58 -12.19
C LEU A 1038 -3.84 -14.00 -12.56
N PHE A 1039 -3.47 -14.99 -11.74
CA PHE A 1039 -3.78 -16.38 -11.99
C PHE A 1039 -5.28 -16.63 -12.20
N GLY A 1040 -5.61 -17.50 -13.15
CA GLY A 1040 -7.00 -17.90 -13.45
C GLY A 1040 -7.90 -16.80 -14.03
N SER A 1041 -7.35 -15.68 -14.51
CA SER A 1041 -8.17 -14.55 -14.97
C SER A 1041 -7.57 -13.72 -16.11
N GLU A 1042 -8.40 -12.88 -16.74
CA GLU A 1042 -7.96 -11.84 -17.69
C GLU A 1042 -7.43 -10.56 -17.00
N ILE A 1043 -7.32 -10.57 -15.67
CA ILE A 1043 -6.92 -9.40 -14.89
C ILE A 1043 -5.40 -9.31 -14.88
N TRP A 1044 -4.88 -8.09 -15.06
CA TRP A 1044 -3.47 -7.78 -15.01
C TRP A 1044 -3.18 -6.89 -13.80
N ILE A 1045 -2.10 -7.19 -13.11
CA ILE A 1045 -1.56 -6.41 -12.00
C ILE A 1045 -0.41 -5.56 -12.54
N MET A 1046 -0.32 -4.31 -12.10
CA MET A 1046 0.79 -3.42 -12.43
C MET A 1046 1.23 -2.65 -11.19
N GLU A 1047 2.54 -2.55 -10.98
CA GLU A 1047 3.14 -1.69 -9.96
C GLU A 1047 3.75 -0.45 -10.62
N ILE A 1048 3.46 0.73 -10.06
CA ILE A 1048 3.95 2.02 -10.57
C ILE A 1048 4.56 2.87 -9.45
N LYS A 1049 5.51 3.73 -9.79
CA LYS A 1049 6.05 4.79 -8.93
C LYS A 1049 4.98 5.85 -8.67
N LYS A 1050 4.90 6.38 -7.45
CA LYS A 1050 4.13 7.63 -7.20
C LYS A 1050 4.96 8.84 -7.65
N GLN A 1051 4.34 9.76 -8.36
CA GLN A 1051 5.00 10.97 -8.84
C GLN A 1051 5.25 12.02 -7.74
N ILE A 1052 4.48 11.98 -6.65
CA ILE A 1052 4.59 12.92 -5.53
C ILE A 1052 4.49 12.19 -4.18
N ASP A 1053 5.18 12.74 -3.18
CA ASP A 1053 5.04 12.38 -1.77
C ASP A 1053 4.19 13.42 -1.02
N ASP A 1054 2.93 13.08 -0.74
CA ASP A 1054 1.99 13.92 0.01
C ASP A 1054 1.71 13.38 1.43
N PHE A 1055 2.59 12.54 1.96
CA PHE A 1055 2.39 11.85 3.23
C PHE A 1055 2.85 12.68 4.43
N TYR A 1056 1.95 12.84 5.42
CA TYR A 1056 2.20 13.50 6.70
C TYR A 1056 2.12 12.52 7.85
N VAL A 1057 2.99 12.70 8.85
CA VAL A 1057 3.03 11.85 10.04
C VAL A 1057 3.64 12.60 11.24
N PRO A 1058 3.16 12.42 12.49
CA PRO A 1058 3.74 13.04 13.68
C PRO A 1058 4.90 12.19 14.23
N ASP A 1059 5.95 12.00 13.43
CA ASP A 1059 7.05 11.07 13.72
C ASP A 1059 7.95 11.45 14.88
N ILE A 1060 7.98 12.74 15.27
CA ILE A 1060 8.64 13.15 16.52
C ILE A 1060 8.06 12.45 17.75
N ILE A 1061 6.73 12.22 17.80
CA ILE A 1061 6.08 11.53 18.93
C ILE A 1061 6.60 10.10 19.00
N GLY A 1062 6.69 9.42 17.85
CA GLY A 1062 7.21 8.08 17.76
C GLY A 1062 8.70 7.96 18.13
N ALA A 1063 9.52 8.91 17.67
CA ALA A 1063 10.93 8.99 18.02
C ALA A 1063 11.12 9.13 19.53
N LEU A 1064 10.43 10.09 20.16
CA LEU A 1064 10.51 10.34 21.59
C LEU A 1064 9.99 9.17 22.44
N ILE A 1065 8.89 8.51 22.05
CA ILE A 1065 8.40 7.31 22.75
C ILE A 1065 9.47 6.22 22.76
N LEU A 1066 10.10 5.96 21.61
CA LEU A 1066 11.15 4.95 21.51
C LEU A 1066 12.41 5.36 22.30
N SER A 1067 12.77 6.63 22.33
CA SER A 1067 13.93 7.10 23.09
C SER A 1067 13.67 7.07 24.59
N MET A 1068 12.47 7.44 25.04
CA MET A 1068 12.05 7.30 26.43
C MET A 1068 11.98 5.83 26.87
N SER A 1069 11.53 4.93 26.00
CA SER A 1069 11.53 3.49 26.31
C SER A 1069 12.96 2.95 26.48
N LYS A 1070 13.90 3.41 25.64
CA LYS A 1070 15.32 3.08 25.79
C LYS A 1070 15.91 3.68 27.07
N ARG A 1071 15.57 4.92 27.44
CA ARG A 1071 15.99 5.55 28.70
C ARG A 1071 15.60 4.73 29.93
N ILE A 1072 14.36 4.24 29.99
CA ILE A 1072 13.89 3.38 31.09
C ILE A 1072 14.78 2.13 31.22
N MET A 1073 15.10 1.48 30.10
CA MET A 1073 15.99 0.32 30.11
C MET A 1073 17.44 0.68 30.41
N ASN A 1074 17.93 1.82 29.93
CA ASN A 1074 19.30 2.31 30.14
C ASN A 1074 19.54 2.64 31.62
N GLU A 1075 18.57 3.25 32.30
CA GLU A 1075 18.64 3.51 33.74
C GLU A 1075 18.88 2.22 34.53
N LEU A 1076 18.20 1.14 34.16
CA LEU A 1076 18.38 -0.18 34.78
C LEU A 1076 19.72 -0.82 34.41
N ILE A 1077 20.01 -0.92 33.11
CA ILE A 1077 21.17 -1.65 32.59
C ILE A 1077 22.49 -1.01 33.03
N TYR A 1078 22.59 0.32 32.98
CA TYR A 1078 23.82 0.98 33.39
C TYR A 1078 23.97 1.10 34.89
N LEU A 1079 22.86 1.08 35.66
CA LEU A 1079 22.95 0.86 37.10
C LEU A 1079 23.52 -0.54 37.41
N CYS A 1080 23.10 -1.57 36.68
CA CYS A 1080 23.68 -2.91 36.79
C CYS A 1080 25.18 -2.88 36.46
N GLU A 1081 25.56 -2.37 35.28
CA GLU A 1081 26.96 -2.35 34.84
C GLU A 1081 27.86 -1.54 35.80
N ASP A 1082 27.41 -0.37 36.27
CA ASP A 1082 28.18 0.49 37.18
C ASP A 1082 28.36 -0.14 38.58
N ASN A 1083 27.53 -1.11 38.95
CA ASN A 1083 27.61 -1.87 40.22
C ASN A 1083 28.07 -3.32 40.02
N ASN A 1084 28.72 -3.64 38.90
CA ASN A 1084 29.25 -4.97 38.57
C ASN A 1084 28.18 -6.10 38.52
N ILE A 1085 26.91 -5.75 38.34
CA ILE A 1085 25.85 -6.71 38.04
C ILE A 1085 25.86 -6.97 36.53
N LEU A 1086 26.12 -8.21 36.15
CA LEU A 1086 26.24 -8.60 34.76
C LEU A 1086 24.85 -8.78 34.13
N VAL A 1087 24.58 -8.02 33.07
CA VAL A 1087 23.43 -8.23 32.18
C VAL A 1087 23.88 -9.12 31.04
N TYR A 1088 23.30 -10.32 30.88
CA TYR A 1088 23.73 -11.29 29.88
C TYR A 1088 23.09 -11.03 28.50
N TYR A 1089 21.83 -10.63 28.50
CA TYR A 1089 21.02 -10.46 27.29
C TYR A 1089 19.95 -9.38 27.51
N GLN A 1090 19.57 -8.71 26.42
CA GLN A 1090 18.42 -7.81 26.37
C GLN A 1090 17.58 -8.10 25.12
N ASP A 1091 16.26 -8.16 25.26
CA ASP A 1091 15.31 -8.07 24.14
C ASP A 1091 14.27 -7.00 24.39
N THR A 1092 14.54 -5.77 23.91
CA THR A 1092 13.64 -4.62 23.98
C THR A 1092 13.32 -4.17 25.41
N ASP A 1093 12.43 -4.88 26.09
CA ASP A 1093 11.84 -4.60 27.40
C ASP A 1093 12.32 -5.51 28.54
N SER A 1094 13.06 -6.58 28.22
CA SER A 1094 13.57 -7.50 29.24
C SER A 1094 15.10 -7.59 29.30
N ILE A 1095 15.62 -7.97 30.47
CA ILE A 1095 17.05 -8.28 30.70
C ILE A 1095 17.24 -9.59 31.47
N HIS A 1096 18.27 -10.35 31.11
CA HIS A 1096 18.69 -11.52 31.88
C HIS A 1096 19.81 -11.18 32.86
N ILE A 1097 19.54 -11.38 34.15
CA ILE A 1097 20.49 -11.14 35.25
C ILE A 1097 20.45 -12.28 36.27
N ARG A 1098 21.49 -12.36 37.10
CA ARG A 1098 21.52 -13.29 38.24
C ARG A 1098 20.42 -12.98 39.27
N LYS A 1099 19.65 -14.00 39.65
CA LYS A 1099 18.58 -13.92 40.66
C LYS A 1099 19.06 -13.35 42.00
N ARG A 1100 20.25 -13.77 42.45
CA ARG A 1100 20.82 -13.32 43.74
C ARG A 1100 21.08 -11.81 43.80
N GLU A 1101 21.27 -11.17 42.66
CA GLU A 1101 21.58 -9.73 42.57
C GLU A 1101 20.33 -8.85 42.64
N LEU A 1102 19.11 -9.43 42.54
CA LEU A 1102 17.86 -8.66 42.50
C LEU A 1102 17.66 -7.77 43.73
N LYS A 1103 17.89 -8.30 44.94
CA LYS A 1103 17.71 -7.53 46.18
C LYS A 1103 18.64 -6.32 46.24
N LEU A 1104 19.90 -6.52 45.86
CA LEU A 1104 20.88 -5.44 45.76
C LEU A 1104 20.43 -4.42 44.72
N LEU A 1105 20.01 -4.89 43.54
CA LEU A 1105 19.56 -4.04 42.44
C LEU A 1105 18.34 -3.18 42.84
N GLU A 1106 17.38 -3.73 43.57
CA GLU A 1106 16.23 -3.00 44.12
C GLU A 1106 16.66 -1.87 45.05
N GLU A 1107 17.57 -2.16 45.98
CA GLU A 1107 18.09 -1.18 46.95
C GLU A 1107 18.83 -0.04 46.24
N ILE A 1108 19.80 -0.35 45.37
CA ILE A 1108 20.58 0.67 44.66
C ILE A 1108 19.71 1.46 43.69
N TYR A 1109 18.67 0.86 43.10
CA TYR A 1109 17.74 1.54 42.21
C TYR A 1109 16.88 2.54 42.99
N TYR A 1110 16.35 2.13 44.16
CA TYR A 1110 15.61 3.03 45.03
C TYR A 1110 16.49 4.19 45.54
N ASN A 1111 17.73 3.90 45.95
CA ASN A 1111 18.65 4.93 46.43
C ASN A 1111 19.02 5.95 45.34
N LYS A 1112 19.17 5.51 44.08
CA LYS A 1112 19.55 6.39 42.97
C LYS A 1112 18.36 7.16 42.37
N TYR A 1113 17.21 6.52 42.25
CA TYR A 1113 16.08 7.04 41.48
C TYR A 1113 14.83 7.32 42.31
N HIS A 1114 14.81 6.98 43.60
CA HIS A 1114 13.67 7.12 44.50
C HIS A 1114 12.37 6.50 43.94
N ARG A 1115 12.51 5.38 43.21
CA ARG A 1115 11.42 4.64 42.56
C ARG A 1115 11.51 3.18 42.93
N ILE A 1116 10.37 2.53 43.12
CA ILE A 1116 10.30 1.09 43.41
C ILE A 1116 10.53 0.34 42.10
N LEU A 1117 11.59 -0.48 42.05
CA LEU A 1117 11.97 -1.22 40.85
C LEU A 1117 11.03 -2.40 40.56
N VAL A 1118 10.76 -3.25 41.56
CA VAL A 1118 9.98 -4.48 41.40
C VAL A 1118 8.50 -4.24 41.70
N GLY A 1119 7.63 -4.69 40.80
CA GLY A 1119 6.18 -4.68 41.01
C GLY A 1119 5.39 -4.78 39.71
N THR A 1120 4.07 -4.57 39.81
CA THR A 1120 3.14 -4.78 38.68
C THR A 1120 2.61 -3.47 38.08
N GLN A 1121 3.09 -2.31 38.52
CA GLN A 1121 2.67 -1.00 38.02
C GLN A 1121 3.52 -0.55 36.83
N MET A 1122 3.02 0.41 36.04
CA MET A 1122 3.81 1.03 34.96
C MET A 1122 5.12 1.63 35.52
N GLY A 1123 6.21 1.43 34.78
CA GLY A 1123 7.55 1.86 35.16
C GLY A 1123 8.28 0.91 36.12
N GLN A 1124 7.63 -0.17 36.55
CA GLN A 1124 8.24 -1.24 37.36
C GLN A 1124 8.59 -2.45 36.49
N PHE A 1125 9.26 -3.42 37.09
CA PHE A 1125 9.74 -4.64 36.46
C PHE A 1125 9.32 -5.88 37.26
N HIS A 1126 9.16 -7.01 36.58
CA HIS A 1126 8.96 -8.32 37.21
C HIS A 1126 9.60 -9.44 36.39
N SER A 1127 9.72 -10.63 36.97
CA SER A 1127 10.14 -11.82 36.22
C SER A 1127 9.06 -12.18 35.18
N ASP A 1128 9.40 -12.30 33.89
CA ASP A 1128 8.48 -12.75 32.82
C ASP A 1128 8.53 -14.28 32.59
N PHE A 1129 9.32 -15.00 33.39
CA PHE A 1129 9.35 -16.45 33.25
C PHE A 1129 8.00 -17.10 33.55
N PRO A 1130 7.55 -18.04 32.71
CA PRO A 1130 6.30 -18.75 32.93
C PRO A 1130 6.42 -19.61 34.19
N LYS A 1131 5.32 -19.70 34.95
CA LYS A 1131 5.27 -20.54 36.14
C LYS A 1131 5.49 -22.02 35.76
N VAL A 1132 6.36 -22.70 36.50
CA VAL A 1132 6.60 -24.15 36.36
C VAL A 1132 5.72 -24.88 37.36
N LYS A 1133 4.81 -25.72 36.85
CA LYS A 1133 3.73 -26.37 37.64
C LYS A 1133 2.96 -25.42 38.57
N GLY A 1134 2.68 -24.20 38.10
CA GLY A 1134 1.91 -23.20 38.84
C GLY A 1134 2.70 -22.43 39.92
N LYS A 1135 4.00 -22.71 40.08
CA LYS A 1135 4.90 -21.99 40.99
C LYS A 1135 5.83 -21.05 40.22
N ASP A 1136 6.30 -20.01 40.90
CA ASP A 1136 7.24 -19.05 40.31
C ASP A 1136 8.56 -19.74 39.97
N SER A 1137 9.16 -19.33 38.87
CA SER A 1137 10.29 -20.02 38.26
C SER A 1137 11.44 -19.08 37.98
N TRP A 1138 12.62 -19.67 37.83
CA TRP A 1138 13.86 -19.02 37.42
C TRP A 1138 14.65 -19.98 36.53
N ALA A 1139 15.58 -19.49 35.72
CA ALA A 1139 16.44 -20.36 34.93
C ALA A 1139 17.62 -20.81 35.81
N LYS A 1140 17.91 -22.11 35.89
CA LYS A 1140 19.14 -22.62 36.55
C LYS A 1140 20.35 -22.63 35.61
N GLU A 1141 20.09 -22.55 34.31
CA GLU A 1141 21.10 -22.49 33.26
C GLU A 1141 20.49 -21.82 32.02
N SER A 1142 21.27 -20.96 31.36
CA SER A 1142 20.87 -20.23 30.16
C SER A 1142 21.97 -20.28 29.10
N ILE A 1143 21.59 -20.46 27.83
CA ILE A 1143 22.48 -20.45 26.66
C ILE A 1143 22.00 -19.38 25.68
N PHE A 1144 22.76 -18.30 25.53
CA PHE A 1144 22.51 -17.19 24.62
C PHE A 1144 23.43 -17.30 23.40
N LEU A 1145 22.84 -17.51 22.22
CA LEU A 1145 23.56 -17.67 20.95
C LEU A 1145 23.63 -16.36 20.17
N GLY A 1146 22.62 -15.50 20.31
CA GLY A 1146 22.56 -14.22 19.61
C GLY A 1146 21.19 -13.56 19.73
N LYS A 1147 20.93 -12.58 18.87
CA LYS A 1147 19.68 -11.80 18.88
C LYS A 1147 18.46 -12.71 18.69
N LYS A 1148 17.59 -12.79 19.70
CA LYS A 1148 16.37 -13.63 19.70
C LYS A 1148 16.64 -15.13 19.51
N ALA A 1149 17.80 -15.59 19.97
CA ALA A 1149 18.24 -16.98 19.91
C ALA A 1149 18.86 -17.40 21.26
N TYR A 1150 18.06 -18.03 22.13
CA TYR A 1150 18.51 -18.49 23.44
C TYR A 1150 17.64 -19.64 23.99
N LEU A 1151 18.22 -20.37 24.95
CA LEU A 1151 17.57 -21.41 25.74
C LEU A 1151 17.67 -21.04 27.22
N ASP A 1152 16.54 -21.04 27.92
CA ASP A 1152 16.49 -20.98 29.38
C ASP A 1152 15.97 -22.32 29.92
N ILE A 1153 16.72 -22.93 30.84
CA ILE A 1153 16.33 -24.14 31.56
C ILE A 1153 15.69 -23.72 32.88
N LEU A 1154 14.36 -23.61 32.87
CA LEU A 1154 13.57 -23.15 34.00
C LEU A 1154 13.49 -24.21 35.09
N THR A 1155 13.53 -23.77 36.34
CA THR A 1155 13.25 -24.57 37.51
C THR A 1155 12.44 -23.80 38.56
N ASN A 1156 12.01 -24.49 39.59
CA ASN A 1156 11.27 -23.94 40.73
C ASN A 1156 11.79 -24.53 42.04
N GLU A 1157 11.16 -24.16 43.16
CA GLU A 1157 11.53 -24.65 44.50
C GLU A 1157 11.40 -26.18 44.66
N ASP A 1158 10.62 -26.84 43.81
CA ASP A 1158 10.45 -28.30 43.81
C ASP A 1158 11.51 -29.03 42.96
N GLY A 1159 12.43 -28.30 42.32
CA GLY A 1159 13.44 -28.85 41.42
C GLY A 1159 12.89 -29.39 40.09
N VAL A 1160 11.67 -29.00 39.70
CA VAL A 1160 11.06 -29.41 38.43
C VAL A 1160 11.67 -28.61 37.29
N GLU A 1161 11.97 -29.26 36.16
CA GLU A 1161 12.64 -28.60 35.02
C GLU A 1161 11.73 -28.49 33.80
N GLU A 1162 11.77 -27.32 33.15
CA GLU A 1162 11.10 -27.06 31.87
C GLU A 1162 12.00 -26.21 30.95
N TYR A 1163 11.85 -26.36 29.64
CA TYR A 1163 12.62 -25.59 28.65
C TYR A 1163 11.81 -24.42 28.07
N LEU A 1164 12.35 -23.20 28.20
CA LEU A 1164 11.92 -22.03 27.46
C LEU A 1164 12.85 -21.84 26.25
N ILE A 1165 12.33 -22.16 25.06
CA ILE A 1165 13.08 -22.19 23.80
C ILE A 1165 12.76 -20.92 23.00
N ARG A 1166 13.77 -20.14 22.63
CA ARG A 1166 13.63 -18.95 21.78
C ARG A 1166 14.57 -19.03 20.59
N MET A 1167 14.01 -19.14 19.39
CA MET A 1167 14.77 -19.15 18.14
C MET A 1167 14.00 -18.39 17.07
N LYS A 1168 14.46 -17.20 16.69
CA LYS A 1168 13.74 -16.35 15.73
C LYS A 1168 13.59 -17.07 14.39
N GLY A 1169 12.32 -17.31 14.01
CA GLY A 1169 11.99 -17.93 12.73
C GLY A 1169 12.06 -19.46 12.72
N ILE A 1170 12.26 -20.12 13.86
CA ILE A 1170 12.15 -21.57 14.00
C ILE A 1170 11.25 -21.87 15.22
N PRO A 1171 10.07 -22.48 15.04
CA PRO A 1171 9.18 -22.82 16.13
C PRO A 1171 9.82 -23.76 17.17
N ALA A 1172 9.44 -23.62 18.45
CA ALA A 1172 9.96 -24.48 19.51
C ALA A 1172 9.66 -25.98 19.30
N SER A 1173 8.53 -26.31 18.64
CA SER A 1173 8.20 -27.69 18.27
C SER A 1173 9.21 -28.30 17.30
N VAL A 1174 9.70 -27.51 16.33
CA VAL A 1174 10.75 -27.92 15.39
C VAL A 1174 12.04 -28.24 16.15
N ILE A 1175 12.47 -27.34 17.04
CA ILE A 1175 13.68 -27.55 17.85
C ILE A 1175 13.59 -28.82 18.69
N ARG A 1176 12.45 -29.08 19.34
CA ARG A 1176 12.24 -30.31 20.11
C ARG A 1176 12.30 -31.56 19.25
N GLY A 1177 11.73 -31.52 18.05
CA GLY A 1177 11.78 -32.62 17.11
C GLY A 1177 13.18 -32.88 16.57
N GLU A 1178 13.93 -31.83 16.21
CA GLU A 1178 15.33 -31.93 15.79
C GLU A 1178 16.23 -32.46 16.92
N ALA A 1179 15.99 -32.03 18.17
CA ALA A 1179 16.67 -32.59 19.33
C ALA A 1179 16.37 -34.09 19.51
N LYS A 1180 15.12 -34.52 19.31
CA LYS A 1180 14.73 -35.94 19.34
C LYS A 1180 15.40 -36.76 18.24
N GLU A 1181 15.50 -36.21 17.03
CA GLU A 1181 16.09 -36.91 15.88
C GLU A 1181 17.62 -36.99 15.97
N LYS A 1182 18.30 -35.93 16.44
CA LYS A 1182 19.76 -35.77 16.31
C LYS A 1182 20.54 -35.73 17.63
N PHE A 1183 19.86 -35.52 18.75
CA PHE A 1183 20.47 -35.30 20.07
C PHE A 1183 19.78 -36.11 21.18
N GLU A 1184 19.20 -37.27 20.85
CA GLU A 1184 18.54 -38.17 21.82
C GLU A 1184 17.42 -37.51 22.66
N GLY A 1185 16.83 -36.42 22.14
CA GLY A 1185 15.81 -35.63 22.83
C GLY A 1185 16.36 -34.53 23.73
N ASP A 1186 17.67 -34.40 23.86
CA ASP A 1186 18.34 -33.39 24.67
C ASP A 1186 18.40 -32.04 23.93
N VAL A 1187 17.49 -31.15 24.29
CA VAL A 1187 17.44 -29.77 23.78
C VAL A 1187 18.68 -28.98 24.21
N LYS A 1188 19.23 -29.23 25.39
CA LYS A 1188 20.42 -28.55 25.88
C LYS A 1188 21.63 -28.92 25.03
N ALA A 1189 21.84 -30.21 24.76
CA ALA A 1189 22.93 -30.69 23.90
C ALA A 1189 22.88 -30.04 22.50
N LEU A 1190 21.68 -29.88 21.92
CA LEU A 1190 21.50 -29.17 20.65
C LEU A 1190 21.97 -27.71 20.74
N TYR A 1191 21.59 -26.98 21.79
CA TYR A 1191 22.02 -25.59 21.98
C TYR A 1191 23.51 -25.46 22.29
N GLU A 1192 24.10 -26.42 23.01
CA GLU A 1192 25.55 -26.49 23.23
C GLU A 1192 26.30 -26.73 21.92
N TYR A 1193 25.81 -27.62 21.06
CA TYR A 1193 26.38 -27.83 19.73
C TYR A 1193 26.36 -26.55 18.88
N LEU A 1194 25.24 -25.80 18.90
CA LEU A 1194 25.17 -24.48 18.25
C LEU A 1194 26.11 -23.46 18.90
N TYR A 1195 26.27 -23.49 20.21
CA TYR A 1195 27.18 -22.62 20.95
C TYR A 1195 28.63 -22.81 20.50
N GLU A 1196 29.07 -24.04 20.28
CA GLU A 1196 30.41 -24.39 19.78
C GLU A 1196 30.61 -24.09 18.27
N GLY A 1197 29.61 -23.50 17.59
CA GLY A 1197 29.68 -23.13 16.18
C GLY A 1197 29.17 -24.20 15.21
N GLY A 1198 28.51 -25.23 15.73
CA GLY A 1198 27.79 -26.21 14.92
C GLY A 1198 26.69 -25.57 14.08
N ALA A 1199 26.42 -26.15 12.91
CA ALA A 1199 25.32 -25.74 12.05
C ALA A 1199 24.13 -26.70 12.21
N LEU A 1200 22.92 -26.15 12.37
CA LEU A 1200 21.68 -26.93 12.40
C LEU A 1200 20.85 -26.62 11.16
N SER A 1201 20.57 -27.64 10.35
CA SER A 1201 19.58 -27.58 9.27
C SER A 1201 18.30 -28.28 9.72
N CYS A 1202 17.18 -27.54 9.75
CA CYS A 1202 15.86 -28.02 10.13
C CYS A 1202 14.87 -27.80 8.99
N ASP A 1203 13.97 -28.76 8.77
CA ASP A 1203 12.87 -28.62 7.82
C ASP A 1203 11.57 -28.27 8.54
N LEU A 1204 11.13 -27.01 8.38
CA LEU A 1204 9.94 -26.51 9.05
C LEU A 1204 8.66 -27.13 8.52
N SER A 1205 8.64 -27.66 7.27
CA SER A 1205 7.45 -28.26 6.68
C SER A 1205 7.01 -29.54 7.42
N LYS A 1206 7.94 -30.26 8.05
CA LYS A 1206 7.67 -31.46 8.86
C LYS A 1206 6.73 -31.21 10.05
N TYR A 1207 6.69 -29.97 10.56
CA TYR A 1207 6.03 -29.61 11.81
C TYR A 1207 4.77 -28.76 11.62
N GLY A 1208 4.33 -28.59 10.37
CA GLY A 1208 3.08 -27.92 10.03
C GLY A 1208 3.08 -27.36 8.62
N PRO A 1209 1.89 -27.10 8.05
CA PRO A 1209 1.79 -26.56 6.70
C PRO A 1209 2.36 -25.14 6.65
N HIS A 1210 3.21 -24.89 5.66
CA HIS A 1210 3.71 -23.57 5.33
C HIS A 1210 3.26 -23.23 3.92
N PHE A 1211 2.70 -22.04 3.73
CA PHE A 1211 2.17 -21.64 2.42
C PHE A 1211 3.15 -20.75 1.68
N ILE A 1212 3.37 -21.06 0.40
CA ILE A 1212 3.97 -20.14 -0.54
C ILE A 1212 2.84 -19.33 -1.15
N ILE A 1213 3.00 -18.02 -1.08
CA ILE A 1213 2.05 -17.07 -1.60
C ILE A 1213 2.72 -16.33 -2.75
N GLU A 1214 2.24 -16.61 -3.95
CA GLU A 1214 2.78 -16.06 -5.18
C GLU A 1214 2.26 -14.63 -5.43
N ARG A 1215 3.00 -13.89 -6.26
CA ARG A 1215 2.63 -12.51 -6.64
C ARG A 1215 1.36 -12.42 -7.49
N ASP A 1216 1.04 -13.47 -8.26
CA ASP A 1216 -0.17 -13.64 -9.08
C ASP A 1216 -1.35 -14.21 -8.29
N PHE A 1217 -1.19 -14.30 -6.96
CA PHE A 1217 -2.17 -14.75 -5.97
C PHE A 1217 -2.38 -16.26 -5.95
N LYS A 1218 -1.57 -17.07 -6.65
CA LYS A 1218 -1.52 -18.51 -6.34
C LYS A 1218 -1.10 -18.73 -4.89
N VAL A 1219 -1.64 -19.78 -4.30
CA VAL A 1219 -1.24 -20.28 -2.99
C VAL A 1219 -0.94 -21.75 -3.13
N SER A 1220 0.18 -22.20 -2.57
CA SER A 1220 0.60 -23.60 -2.58
C SER A 1220 1.20 -23.99 -1.24
N THR A 1221 1.28 -25.29 -0.96
CA THR A 1221 1.96 -25.81 0.23
C THR A 1221 3.45 -25.95 -0.07
N ASN A 1222 4.29 -25.46 0.83
CA ASN A 1222 5.73 -25.65 0.78
C ASN A 1222 6.09 -27.02 1.34
N GLU A 1223 6.47 -27.94 0.46
CA GLU A 1223 6.83 -29.32 0.85
C GLU A 1223 8.20 -29.39 1.55
N ASN A 1224 9.13 -28.49 1.21
CA ASN A 1224 10.48 -28.47 1.77
C ASN A 1224 10.83 -27.05 2.23
N PHE A 1225 10.68 -26.77 3.53
CA PHE A 1225 11.04 -25.49 4.11
C PHE A 1225 12.27 -25.60 5.00
N LYS A 1226 13.40 -25.88 4.36
CA LYS A 1226 14.69 -26.02 5.05
C LYS A 1226 15.24 -24.66 5.46
N ARG A 1227 15.70 -24.56 6.71
CA ARG A 1227 16.48 -23.44 7.23
C ARG A 1227 17.73 -23.98 7.89
N THR A 1228 18.87 -23.40 7.54
CA THR A 1228 20.15 -23.67 8.18
C THR A 1228 20.54 -22.47 9.03
N ILE A 1229 20.88 -22.72 10.29
CA ILE A 1229 21.34 -21.71 11.25
C ILE A 1229 22.73 -22.07 11.77
N LYS A 1230 23.55 -21.05 12.02
CA LYS A 1230 24.89 -21.11 12.60
C LYS A 1230 25.14 -19.80 13.36
N PHE A 1231 25.90 -19.85 14.46
CA PHE A 1231 26.13 -18.71 15.37
C PHE A 1231 27.60 -18.49 15.72
#